data_AF-A0A662XRH6-F1
#
_entry.id   AF-A0A662XRH6-F1
#
_cell.length_a   1.000
_cell.length_b   1.000
_cell.length_c   1.000
_cell.angle_alpha   90.00
_cell.angle_beta   90.00
_cell.angle_gamma   90.00
#
_symmetry.space_group_name_H-M   'P 1'
#
loop_
_entity.id
_entity.type
_entity.pdbx_description
1 polymer ?
#
loop_
_entity_poly.entity_id
_entity_poly.type
_entity_poly.pdbx_seq_one_letter_code
_entity_poly.pdbx_strand_id
1 'polypeptide(L)'
;MSSVGSGVCSPTHLNVEVWTSSNSARLRLYANESYSAGGVGYHGLSGIYTTRDFVAQGDAASPKFFPDFWKHYRSSEDLISLLDVATFKANSKYYPPAETFCADGTMGCENYCSKSEACTIREDAGEKCLMLAMMVPDYDPGYFQAVLSNLDIPAYFCFLGYGGMQNYVIDAQNNGTPVVFYHYEPDLFHVTHPGLFERVFLPRTDPARVQLASGQYGENGYGNKTNNLVDVDYPSLELTKYSASILKGLPIGSLFSKLTISDTDINTLLSEYTTAQSDPDPYFRAACNWVKTNYAVWSDWPDRLPLCTFEQHIANNVTGCESGSSEREISFTWKEPNPGNASLPNNCDGGVAALPATIATSRSCEWIVENQRTWSDWIYAKPTCDTSFYTYGVSECASDAKRTVTFFWQLPNATDALFSGECTGGVKLPASVQIDCDYMPTSTPAFAVVAALATGVAGLIAVAMVFVFIQRNAPIIRRSQFEMLELMLIGGFFTCGAAVAYAGQPTNLLCGIRPVLITLGFTTIFGALVLKSLRVYRVFMRSAMKRVKVTLLMILKILSIFYVGDIVIFVVWYAVDFPKPTIKTENSSAFEGTIDWMSCHSSSFIFSALLIFWKALLLFLGLYLSFLIRNVSVDFQESPWIFGSVIVVLVGSLVLMPMSYLVDMPASTYYVFLACALLFCTALIMALMLVPKLFRLKEAGTSSRKSSRPSMKSRTSMGALEVIKQTENETTTQDSSSAAAKNKYQVKPANNNSTIAEDATSTTN
;
A
#
# COMPACT_ATOMS: atom_id res chain seq x y z
N MET A 1 13.96 17.04 40.51
CA MET A 1 13.64 18.12 41.48
C MET A 1 12.77 17.49 42.54
N SER A 2 13.12 17.57 43.83
CA SER A 2 12.23 17.11 44.90
C SER A 2 11.22 18.19 45.27
N SER A 3 10.04 17.81 45.75
CA SER A 3 8.96 18.77 46.10
C SER A 3 9.30 19.74 47.23
N VAL A 4 10.33 19.46 48.04
CA VAL A 4 10.74 20.29 49.19
C VAL A 4 11.82 21.33 48.84
N GLY A 5 12.25 21.44 47.57
CA GLY A 5 13.08 22.54 47.08
C GLY A 5 14.54 22.60 47.59
N SER A 6 15.01 21.59 48.32
CA SER A 6 16.31 21.60 49.01
C SER A 6 17.47 20.93 48.25
N GLY A 7 17.26 20.58 46.97
CA GLY A 7 18.22 19.78 46.19
C GLY A 7 19.09 20.60 45.25
N VAL A 8 20.41 20.43 45.36
CA VAL A 8 21.34 20.73 44.26
C VAL A 8 20.98 19.83 43.06
N CYS A 9 21.19 20.30 41.83
CA CYS A 9 20.65 19.72 40.59
C CYS A 9 21.28 18.38 40.13
N SER A 10 21.32 17.37 40.99
CA SER A 10 21.54 15.96 40.64
C SER A 10 20.42 15.10 41.23
N PRO A 11 19.49 14.56 40.42
CA PRO A 11 18.51 13.61 40.94
C PRO A 11 19.19 12.28 41.24
N THR A 12 19.46 12.02 42.52
CA THR A 12 19.83 10.68 43.01
C THR A 12 18.62 9.76 42.83
N HIS A 13 18.55 9.08 41.68
CA HIS A 13 17.43 8.20 41.34
C HIS A 13 17.40 6.91 42.19
N LEU A 14 18.55 6.52 42.75
CA LEU A 14 18.74 5.35 43.58
C LEU A 14 19.87 5.63 44.58
N ASN A 15 19.68 5.23 45.83
CA ASN A 15 20.76 4.95 46.76
C ASN A 15 20.78 3.44 47.05
N VAL A 16 21.92 2.81 46.80
CA VAL A 16 22.12 1.36 46.96
C VAL A 16 22.51 0.96 48.38
N GLU A 17 22.79 1.91 49.28
CA GLU A 17 23.11 1.62 50.67
C GLU A 17 22.50 2.69 51.59
N VAL A 18 21.57 2.27 52.46
CA VAL A 18 20.87 3.15 53.39
C VAL A 18 20.79 2.51 54.78
N TRP A 19 21.53 3.13 55.70
CA TRP A 19 21.43 2.93 57.15
C TRP A 19 20.11 3.53 57.64
N THR A 20 19.15 2.66 57.96
CA THR A 20 17.76 3.04 58.26
C THR A 20 17.61 3.71 59.61
N SER A 21 18.44 3.37 60.60
CA SER A 21 18.51 4.00 61.92
C SER A 21 18.72 5.52 61.83
N SER A 22 19.77 5.95 61.13
CA SER A 22 20.16 7.36 61.00
C SER A 22 19.35 8.13 59.95
N ASN A 23 18.90 7.48 58.87
CA ASN A 23 18.29 8.18 57.74
C ASN A 23 16.76 8.08 57.64
N SER A 24 16.08 7.21 58.40
CA SER A 24 14.62 7.02 58.29
C SER A 24 13.80 8.30 58.48
N ALA A 25 14.18 9.18 59.41
CA ALA A 25 13.52 10.47 59.62
C ALA A 25 13.64 11.39 58.39
N ARG A 26 14.81 11.43 57.73
CA ARG A 26 15.06 12.21 56.51
C ARG A 26 14.30 11.64 55.31
N LEU A 27 14.22 10.32 55.21
CA LEU A 27 13.56 9.61 54.11
C LEU A 27 12.02 9.68 54.18
N ARG A 28 11.44 9.73 55.39
CA ARG A 28 9.99 9.91 55.59
C ARG A 28 9.43 11.17 54.91
N LEU A 29 10.23 12.24 54.79
CA LEU A 29 9.86 13.46 54.06
C LEU A 29 9.59 13.21 52.56
N TYR A 30 10.15 12.13 51.99
CA TYR A 30 10.08 11.76 50.58
C TYR A 30 9.26 10.47 50.33
N ALA A 31 8.44 10.03 51.29
CA ALA A 31 7.73 8.75 51.22
C ALA A 31 6.73 8.64 50.04
N ASN A 32 6.30 9.77 49.46
CA ASN A 32 5.46 9.79 48.26
C ASN A 32 6.27 9.75 46.95
N GLU A 33 7.56 10.10 46.99
CA GLU A 33 8.45 10.22 45.82
C GLU A 33 9.49 9.10 45.72
N SER A 34 9.66 8.32 46.79
CA SER A 34 10.62 7.23 46.90
C SER A 34 10.02 6.00 47.56
N TYR A 35 10.62 4.84 47.32
CA TYR A 35 10.24 3.57 47.92
C TYR A 35 11.48 2.76 48.33
N SER A 36 11.34 1.89 49.33
CA SER A 36 12.35 0.87 49.62
C SER A 36 12.37 -0.16 48.51
N ALA A 37 13.53 -0.31 47.87
CA ALA A 37 13.80 -1.31 46.84
C ALA A 37 14.35 -2.63 47.44
N GLY A 38 14.08 -2.89 48.72
CA GLY A 38 14.52 -4.11 49.43
C GLY A 38 15.90 -3.99 50.08
N GLY A 39 16.30 -5.05 50.80
CA GLY A 39 17.60 -5.14 51.47
C GLY A 39 18.77 -5.26 50.48
N VAL A 40 19.94 -4.76 50.89
CA VAL A 40 21.19 -4.87 50.11
C VAL A 40 21.73 -6.30 50.11
N GLY A 41 21.39 -7.10 51.13
CA GLY A 41 21.77 -8.51 51.28
C GLY A 41 22.78 -8.78 52.39
N TYR A 42 23.53 -7.76 52.82
CA TYR A 42 24.46 -7.80 53.95
C TYR A 42 23.99 -6.86 55.07
N HIS A 43 24.56 -7.03 56.27
CA HIS A 43 24.18 -6.25 57.45
C HIS A 43 25.23 -5.20 57.82
N GLY A 44 24.76 -4.03 58.26
CA GLY A 44 25.57 -3.02 58.93
C GLY A 44 25.61 -3.28 60.43
N LEU A 45 26.78 -3.12 61.04
CA LEU A 45 26.96 -3.23 62.49
C LEU A 45 27.90 -2.13 62.99
N SER A 46 27.36 -1.17 63.73
CA SER A 46 28.15 -0.22 64.50
C SER A 46 28.63 -0.83 65.82
N GLY A 47 29.74 -0.36 66.36
CA GLY A 47 30.29 -0.87 67.62
C GLY A 47 31.38 -0.01 68.23
N ILE A 48 31.75 -0.38 69.46
CA ILE A 48 33.00 0.05 70.08
C ILE A 48 34.05 -1.04 69.87
N TYR A 49 35.27 -0.65 69.56
CA TYR A 49 36.39 -1.52 69.22
C TYR A 49 37.63 -1.14 70.02
N THR A 50 38.52 -2.11 70.20
CA THR A 50 39.81 -1.98 70.87
C THR A 50 40.88 -2.66 70.00
N THR A 51 42.15 -2.35 70.24
CA THR A 51 43.27 -3.11 69.66
C THR A 51 43.36 -4.49 70.29
N ARG A 52 43.68 -5.49 69.47
CA ARG A 52 43.89 -6.88 69.91
C ARG A 52 45.08 -7.02 70.85
N ASP A 53 46.11 -6.20 70.62
CA ASP A 53 47.28 -6.15 71.50
C ASP A 53 46.93 -5.61 72.90
N PHE A 54 45.96 -4.70 73.02
CA PHE A 54 45.49 -4.24 74.33
C PHE A 54 44.68 -5.33 75.05
N VAL A 55 43.89 -6.13 74.32
CA VAL A 55 43.22 -7.32 74.88
C VAL A 55 44.26 -8.32 75.43
N ALA A 56 45.28 -8.63 74.64
CA ALA A 56 46.39 -9.50 75.07
C ALA A 56 47.18 -8.92 76.26
N GLN A 57 47.35 -7.59 76.31
CA GLN A 57 47.97 -6.90 77.45
C GLN A 57 47.13 -7.04 78.73
N GLY A 58 45.81 -6.87 78.65
CA GLY A 58 44.90 -7.05 79.78
C GLY A 58 44.86 -8.49 80.29
N ASP A 59 44.97 -9.46 79.37
CA ASP A 59 45.09 -10.87 79.70
C ASP A 59 46.44 -11.21 80.36
N ALA A 60 47.50 -10.47 80.05
CA ALA A 60 48.81 -10.61 80.70
C ALA A 60 48.95 -9.81 82.02
N ALA A 61 48.01 -8.90 82.32
CA ALA A 61 48.07 -8.03 83.48
C ALA A 61 47.79 -8.74 84.82
N SER A 62 48.22 -8.12 85.92
CA SER A 62 47.97 -8.57 87.29
C SER A 62 47.66 -7.38 88.20
N PRO A 63 46.38 -7.12 88.55
CA PRO A 63 45.20 -7.93 88.21
C PRO A 63 44.89 -7.92 86.71
N LYS A 64 44.30 -9.02 86.21
CA LYS A 64 43.81 -9.11 84.83
C LYS A 64 42.68 -8.12 84.58
N PHE A 65 42.64 -7.55 83.38
CA PHE A 65 41.49 -6.79 82.90
C PHE A 65 41.15 -7.17 81.45
N PHE A 66 39.91 -6.91 81.03
CA PHE A 66 39.36 -7.39 79.76
C PHE A 66 38.86 -6.20 78.92
N PRO A 67 39.69 -5.61 78.05
CA PRO A 67 39.30 -4.51 77.15
C PRO A 67 38.26 -4.91 76.09
N ASP A 68 38.06 -6.20 75.86
CA ASP A 68 36.96 -6.72 75.06
C ASP A 68 35.61 -6.71 75.82
N PHE A 69 35.57 -6.36 77.11
CA PHE A 69 34.35 -6.44 77.93
C PHE A 69 34.02 -5.18 78.74
N TRP A 70 32.83 -4.61 78.49
CA TRP A 70 32.42 -3.29 78.99
C TRP A 70 32.57 -3.07 80.50
N LYS A 71 32.39 -4.09 81.34
CA LYS A 71 32.41 -3.92 82.80
C LYS A 71 33.75 -3.42 83.32
N HIS A 72 34.86 -3.79 82.67
CA HIS A 72 36.18 -3.36 83.13
C HIS A 72 36.44 -1.87 82.84
N TYR A 73 35.80 -1.28 81.82
CA TYR A 73 35.81 0.16 81.59
C TYR A 73 35.10 0.95 82.72
N ARG A 74 34.19 0.31 83.47
CA ARG A 74 33.53 0.88 84.65
C ARG A 74 34.34 0.67 85.93
N SER A 75 35.01 -0.48 86.10
CA SER A 75 35.50 -0.92 87.42
C SER A 75 37.00 -1.22 87.53
N SER A 76 37.79 -1.03 86.47
CA SER A 76 39.25 -1.28 86.50
C SER A 76 40.02 0.04 86.38
N GLU A 77 40.59 0.48 87.50
CA GLU A 77 41.45 1.68 87.56
C GLU A 77 42.69 1.57 86.67
N ASP A 78 43.26 0.36 86.54
CA ASP A 78 44.40 0.09 85.65
C ASP A 78 44.01 0.32 84.17
N LEU A 79 42.86 -0.21 83.74
CA LEU A 79 42.34 -0.03 82.39
C LEU A 79 42.03 1.46 82.11
N ILE A 80 41.31 2.12 83.03
CA ILE A 80 40.96 3.55 82.91
C ILE A 80 42.25 4.40 82.83
N SER A 81 43.27 4.07 83.62
CA SER A 81 44.56 4.79 83.63
C SER A 81 45.39 4.59 82.37
N LEU A 82 45.26 3.45 81.69
CA LEU A 82 45.92 3.19 80.41
C LEU A 82 45.26 3.95 79.24
N LEU A 83 43.98 4.29 79.37
CA LEU A 83 43.21 5.06 78.38
C LEU A 83 43.05 6.54 78.76
N ASP A 84 43.90 7.06 79.64
CA ASP A 84 43.79 8.42 80.21
C ASP A 84 43.64 9.52 79.15
N VAL A 85 42.55 10.27 79.23
CA VAL A 85 42.25 11.41 78.34
C VAL A 85 43.32 12.50 78.37
N ALA A 86 44.06 12.68 79.48
CA ALA A 86 45.16 13.64 79.54
C ALA A 86 46.29 13.26 78.56
N THR A 87 46.57 11.96 78.41
CA THR A 87 47.56 11.43 77.46
C THR A 87 47.16 11.74 76.02
N PHE A 88 45.88 11.56 75.68
CA PHE A 88 45.36 11.93 74.36
C PHE A 88 45.38 13.44 74.12
N LYS A 89 44.92 14.26 75.09
CA LYS A 89 44.91 15.73 74.95
C LYS A 89 46.33 16.33 74.86
N ALA A 90 47.36 15.62 75.34
CA ALA A 90 48.76 15.98 75.15
C ALA A 90 49.32 15.60 73.76
N ASN A 91 48.63 14.77 72.98
CA ASN A 91 49.06 14.35 71.64
C ASN A 91 48.71 15.40 70.58
N SER A 92 49.63 16.35 70.38
CA SER A 92 49.49 17.46 69.43
C SER A 92 49.38 17.06 67.95
N LYS A 93 49.53 15.78 67.59
CA LYS A 93 49.23 15.26 66.25
C LYS A 93 47.71 15.13 66.00
N TYR A 94 46.92 14.90 67.05
CA TYR A 94 45.50 14.59 66.96
C TYR A 94 44.59 15.48 67.84
N TYR A 95 45.13 16.20 68.83
CA TYR A 95 44.37 17.12 69.66
C TYR A 95 45.01 18.53 69.74
N PRO A 96 44.25 19.62 69.51
CA PRO A 96 42.90 19.63 68.96
C PRO A 96 42.86 19.08 67.51
N PRO A 97 41.73 18.54 67.05
CA PRO A 97 41.57 18.08 65.67
C PRO A 97 41.71 19.25 64.67
N ALA A 98 42.11 18.94 63.43
CA ALA A 98 42.34 19.94 62.39
C ALA A 98 41.06 20.67 61.92
N GLU A 99 39.89 20.04 62.10
CA GLU A 99 38.57 20.61 61.81
C GLU A 99 37.66 20.49 63.04
N THR A 100 36.68 21.38 63.15
CA THR A 100 35.72 21.39 64.27
C THR A 100 34.59 20.40 64.04
N PHE A 101 34.83 19.12 64.35
CA PHE A 101 33.82 18.06 64.18
C PHE A 101 32.69 18.09 65.22
N CYS A 102 32.97 18.55 66.44
CA CYS A 102 31.95 18.82 67.45
C CYS A 102 32.21 20.20 68.07
N ALA A 103 31.34 21.16 67.79
CA ALA A 103 31.43 22.51 68.33
C ALA A 103 30.90 22.59 69.76
N ASP A 104 31.41 23.52 70.56
CA ASP A 104 31.00 23.70 71.95
C ASP A 104 29.47 23.90 72.07
N GLY A 105 28.86 23.20 73.03
CA GLY A 105 27.41 23.17 73.23
C GLY A 105 26.63 22.27 72.25
N THR A 106 27.26 21.72 71.21
CA THR A 106 26.64 20.72 70.32
C THR A 106 26.87 19.32 70.89
N MET A 107 25.83 18.49 70.99
CA MET A 107 25.92 17.11 71.55
C MET A 107 26.62 17.02 72.92
N GLY A 108 26.52 18.08 73.73
CA GLY A 108 27.23 18.22 75.00
C GLY A 108 28.76 18.21 74.87
N CYS A 109 29.30 18.70 73.76
CA CYS A 109 30.74 18.88 73.59
C CYS A 109 31.25 20.17 74.22
N GLU A 110 32.48 20.11 74.72
CA GLU A 110 33.33 21.24 75.08
C GLU A 110 34.78 20.89 74.68
N ASN A 111 35.46 21.77 73.95
CA ASN A 111 36.80 21.51 73.40
C ASN A 111 36.89 20.19 72.62
N TYR A 112 35.99 20.00 71.63
CA TYR A 112 35.91 18.86 70.71
C TYR A 112 35.54 17.49 71.32
N CYS A 113 35.29 17.42 72.63
CA CYS A 113 34.87 16.18 73.29
C CYS A 113 33.61 16.40 74.11
N SER A 114 32.72 15.41 74.21
CA SER A 114 31.73 15.33 75.29
C SER A 114 32.24 14.38 76.39
N LYS A 115 31.59 14.36 77.56
CA LYS A 115 31.93 13.43 78.66
C LYS A 115 30.69 12.96 79.41
N SER A 116 30.79 11.80 80.04
CA SER A 116 29.75 11.20 80.88
C SER A 116 29.64 11.82 82.29
N GLU A 117 28.47 11.70 82.93
CA GLU A 117 28.24 12.05 84.34
C GLU A 117 29.23 11.34 85.28
N ALA A 118 29.49 10.04 85.03
CA ALA A 118 30.48 9.26 85.77
C ALA A 118 31.90 9.82 85.66
N CYS A 119 32.26 10.44 84.52
CA CYS A 119 33.52 11.13 84.39
C CYS A 119 33.56 12.44 85.19
N THR A 120 32.50 13.27 85.14
CA THR A 120 32.41 14.50 85.94
C THR A 120 32.61 14.23 87.44
N ILE A 121 31.90 13.23 87.97
CA ILE A 121 31.99 12.82 89.38
C ILE A 121 33.42 12.39 89.75
N ARG A 122 34.15 11.76 88.83
CA ARG A 122 35.54 11.33 89.04
C ARG A 122 36.55 12.47 88.94
N GLU A 123 36.39 13.38 87.97
CA GLU A 123 37.24 14.57 87.90
C GLU A 123 37.09 15.45 89.15
N ASP A 124 35.87 15.60 89.67
CA ASP A 124 35.60 16.28 90.95
C ASP A 124 36.27 15.59 92.17
N ALA A 125 36.48 14.26 92.08
CA ALA A 125 37.22 13.48 93.06
C ALA A 125 38.75 13.45 92.83
N GLY A 126 39.25 14.04 91.73
CA GLY A 126 40.65 14.00 91.32
C GLY A 126 41.08 12.67 90.66
N GLU A 127 40.13 11.84 90.25
CA GLU A 127 40.35 10.57 89.56
C GLU A 127 40.36 10.73 88.03
N LYS A 128 40.91 9.73 87.32
CA LYS A 128 41.04 9.74 85.86
C LYS A 128 39.77 9.30 85.13
N CYS A 129 39.58 9.82 83.93
CA CYS A 129 38.63 9.34 82.94
C CYS A 129 39.33 8.74 81.72
N LEU A 130 38.68 7.75 81.10
CA LEU A 130 39.16 7.14 79.86
C LEU A 130 38.73 7.97 78.63
N MET A 131 39.52 7.89 77.56
CA MET A 131 39.22 8.48 76.26
C MET A 131 38.67 7.42 75.32
N LEU A 132 37.57 7.76 74.63
CA LEU A 132 37.04 7.01 73.50
C LEU A 132 37.09 7.88 72.23
N ALA A 133 37.72 7.35 71.19
CA ALA A 133 37.90 8.03 69.92
C ALA A 133 36.64 7.92 69.06
N MET A 134 36.01 9.03 68.74
CA MET A 134 34.81 9.13 67.91
C MET A 134 35.17 9.69 66.52
N MET A 135 34.40 9.32 65.50
CA MET A 135 34.53 9.90 64.16
C MET A 135 33.88 11.29 64.11
N VAL A 136 32.58 11.36 63.81
CA VAL A 136 31.78 12.59 63.75
C VAL A 136 30.48 12.39 64.54
N PRO A 137 29.89 13.45 65.13
CA PRO A 137 28.69 13.32 65.97
C PRO A 137 27.42 12.92 65.22
N ASP A 138 27.39 13.07 63.88
CA ASP A 138 26.24 12.75 63.03
C ASP A 138 26.07 11.24 62.75
N TYR A 139 27.08 10.42 63.02
CA TYR A 139 27.00 8.96 62.91
C TYR A 139 26.53 8.38 64.25
N ASP A 140 25.45 7.59 64.21
CA ASP A 140 24.74 7.03 65.37
C ASP A 140 24.54 8.04 66.52
N PRO A 141 23.88 9.20 66.24
CA PRO A 141 23.98 10.40 67.06
C PRO A 141 23.58 10.16 68.51
N GLY A 142 24.57 10.27 69.40
CA GLY A 142 24.40 10.14 70.84
C GLY A 142 24.21 8.72 71.36
N TYR A 143 24.17 7.70 70.48
CA TYR A 143 23.88 6.32 70.89
C TYR A 143 24.95 5.77 71.83
N PHE A 144 26.20 5.73 71.39
CA PHE A 144 27.29 5.13 72.18
C PHE A 144 27.66 5.98 73.39
N GLN A 145 27.56 7.32 73.29
CA GLN A 145 27.72 8.22 74.44
C GLN A 145 26.68 7.94 75.52
N ALA A 146 25.42 7.73 75.14
CA ALA A 146 24.35 7.36 76.07
C ALA A 146 24.56 5.97 76.67
N VAL A 147 24.85 4.95 75.85
CA VAL A 147 25.12 3.58 76.35
C VAL A 147 26.21 3.57 77.40
N LEU A 148 27.35 4.21 77.13
CA LEU A 148 28.48 4.20 78.05
C LEU A 148 28.18 5.04 79.32
N SER A 149 27.43 6.15 79.18
CA SER A 149 27.00 6.95 80.33
C SER A 149 26.02 6.20 81.24
N ASN A 150 25.03 5.50 80.67
CA ASN A 150 24.03 4.74 81.41
C ASN A 150 24.59 3.46 82.05
N LEU A 151 25.76 3.00 81.61
CA LEU A 151 26.53 1.91 82.23
C LEU A 151 27.50 2.42 83.32
N ASP A 152 27.44 3.70 83.66
CA ASP A 152 28.32 4.43 84.58
C ASP A 152 29.82 4.35 84.21
N ILE A 153 30.15 4.30 82.91
CA ILE A 153 31.54 4.27 82.42
C ILE A 153 32.08 5.71 82.35
N PRO A 154 33.19 6.04 83.03
CA PRO A 154 33.74 7.39 83.10
C PRO A 154 34.57 7.73 81.85
N ALA A 155 33.86 7.97 80.75
CA ALA A 155 34.45 8.25 79.44
C ALA A 155 34.32 9.71 79.00
N TYR A 156 35.35 10.17 78.28
CA TYR A 156 35.32 11.24 77.29
C TYR A 156 35.07 10.66 75.89
N PHE A 157 34.23 11.31 75.10
CA PHE A 157 33.93 10.98 73.70
C PHE A 157 34.50 12.10 72.82
N CYS A 158 35.69 11.90 72.25
CA CYS A 158 36.43 12.93 71.53
C CYS A 158 36.33 12.75 70.01
N PHE A 159 35.87 13.78 69.29
CA PHE A 159 35.57 13.69 67.86
C PHE A 159 36.79 14.09 67.00
N LEU A 160 37.32 13.13 66.25
CA LEU A 160 38.54 13.27 65.45
C LEU A 160 38.30 13.34 63.94
N GLY A 161 37.04 13.23 63.50
CA GLY A 161 36.68 13.06 62.09
C GLY A 161 36.92 11.63 61.60
N TYR A 162 36.41 11.30 60.42
CA TYR A 162 36.51 9.94 59.86
C TYR A 162 37.97 9.47 59.73
N GLY A 163 38.75 10.13 58.86
CA GLY A 163 40.15 9.79 58.64
C GLY A 163 41.06 10.13 59.83
N GLY A 164 40.73 11.16 60.62
CA GLY A 164 41.53 11.52 61.80
C GLY A 164 41.44 10.46 62.90
N MET A 165 40.25 9.90 63.13
CA MET A 165 40.05 8.79 64.06
C MET A 165 40.77 7.53 63.59
N GLN A 166 40.55 7.10 62.34
CA GLN A 166 41.21 5.93 61.76
C GLN A 166 42.75 6.03 61.84
N ASN A 167 43.32 7.19 61.49
CA ASN A 167 44.76 7.43 61.58
C ASN A 167 45.27 7.41 63.02
N TYR A 168 44.51 7.90 64.01
CA TYR A 168 44.87 7.82 65.43
C TYR A 168 44.91 6.37 65.92
N VAL A 169 43.91 5.57 65.55
CA VAL A 169 43.82 4.15 65.93
C VAL A 169 44.91 3.30 65.27
N ILE A 170 45.22 3.54 63.99
CA ILE A 170 46.32 2.85 63.29
C ILE A 170 47.68 3.21 63.90
N ASP A 171 47.92 4.48 64.23
CA ASP A 171 49.12 4.90 64.96
C ASP A 171 49.21 4.24 66.34
N ALA A 172 48.09 4.17 67.09
CA ALA A 172 48.05 3.54 68.40
C ALA A 172 48.36 2.04 68.30
N GLN A 173 47.74 1.33 67.36
CA GLN A 173 48.03 -0.08 67.04
C GLN A 173 49.51 -0.30 66.68
N ASN A 174 50.07 0.49 65.77
CA ASN A 174 51.47 0.37 65.35
C ASN A 174 52.47 0.64 66.49
N ASN A 175 52.10 1.50 67.45
CA ASN A 175 52.94 1.85 68.60
C ASN A 175 52.63 1.03 69.87
N GLY A 176 51.73 0.04 69.82
CA GLY A 176 51.30 -0.74 70.99
C GLY A 176 50.63 0.10 72.08
N THR A 177 50.01 1.23 71.72
CA THR A 177 49.33 2.13 72.65
C THR A 177 47.86 1.69 72.83
N PRO A 178 47.37 1.51 74.06
CA PRO A 178 45.96 1.25 74.33
C PRO A 178 45.03 2.30 73.72
N VAL A 179 43.99 1.85 73.02
CA VAL A 179 42.97 2.72 72.44
C VAL A 179 41.61 2.01 72.41
N VAL A 180 40.54 2.78 72.64
CA VAL A 180 39.16 2.36 72.42
C VAL A 180 38.48 3.39 71.51
N PHE A 181 37.69 2.91 70.55
CA PHE A 181 37.16 3.75 69.47
C PHE A 181 35.80 3.27 68.95
N TYR A 182 35.05 4.17 68.34
CA TYR A 182 33.79 3.86 67.64
C TYR A 182 34.05 3.61 66.15
N HIS A 183 33.53 2.52 65.60
CA HIS A 183 33.54 2.22 64.16
C HIS A 183 32.28 1.44 63.75
N TYR A 184 32.13 1.21 62.45
CA TYR A 184 31.11 0.32 61.88
C TYR A 184 31.71 -0.67 60.87
N GLU A 185 31.00 -1.77 60.64
CA GLU A 185 31.26 -2.76 59.60
C GLU A 185 30.02 -2.91 58.68
N PRO A 186 30.19 -3.26 57.39
CA PRO A 186 31.46 -3.39 56.69
C PRO A 186 32.08 -2.03 56.38
N ASP A 187 33.40 -1.93 56.48
CA ASP A 187 34.17 -0.79 55.98
C ASP A 187 35.58 -1.23 55.55
N LEU A 188 36.19 -0.46 54.65
CA LEU A 188 37.56 -0.67 54.18
C LEU A 188 38.58 -0.77 55.32
N PHE A 189 38.38 -0.04 56.43
CA PHE A 189 39.23 -0.05 57.62
C PHE A 189 39.42 -1.46 58.21
N HIS A 190 38.32 -2.20 58.38
CA HIS A 190 38.36 -3.56 58.94
C HIS A 190 38.91 -4.58 57.93
N VAL A 191 38.64 -4.37 56.63
CA VAL A 191 39.12 -5.25 55.54
C VAL A 191 40.64 -5.10 55.29
N THR A 192 41.19 -3.89 55.45
CA THR A 192 42.63 -3.61 55.29
C THR A 192 43.47 -4.00 56.51
N HIS A 193 42.86 -4.16 57.68
CA HIS A 193 43.54 -4.48 58.94
C HIS A 193 43.00 -5.78 59.59
N PRO A 194 42.98 -6.91 58.86
CA PRO A 194 42.29 -8.12 59.31
C PRO A 194 42.91 -8.67 60.60
N GLY A 195 42.10 -8.76 61.66
CA GLY A 195 42.49 -9.35 62.94
C GLY A 195 43.37 -8.49 63.84
N LEU A 196 43.50 -7.17 63.58
CA LEU A 196 44.18 -6.22 64.47
C LEU A 196 43.26 -5.59 65.53
N PHE A 197 41.95 -5.55 65.27
CA PHE A 197 40.95 -4.93 66.15
C PHE A 197 39.92 -5.96 66.61
N GLU A 198 39.47 -5.83 67.86
CA GLU A 198 38.44 -6.67 68.46
C GLU A 198 37.27 -5.79 68.97
N ARG A 199 36.04 -6.28 68.84
CA ARG A 199 34.82 -5.54 69.20
C ARG A 199 34.56 -5.67 70.70
N VAL A 200 34.35 -4.56 71.38
CA VAL A 200 34.04 -4.52 72.82
C VAL A 200 32.60 -4.98 73.03
N PHE A 201 32.43 -6.09 73.74
CA PHE A 201 31.12 -6.61 74.12
C PHE A 201 30.45 -5.69 75.13
N LEU A 202 29.45 -4.94 74.67
CA LEU A 202 28.48 -4.18 75.44
C LEU A 202 27.32 -5.10 75.91
N PRO A 203 26.38 -4.65 76.78
CA PRO A 203 25.21 -5.44 77.14
C PRO A 203 24.40 -5.84 75.90
N ARG A 204 24.07 -7.13 75.78
CA ARG A 204 23.39 -7.69 74.59
C ARG A 204 22.21 -6.82 74.13
N THR A 205 22.20 -6.50 72.83
CA THR A 205 21.11 -5.83 72.14
C THR A 205 19.75 -6.42 72.48
N ASP A 206 18.82 -5.56 72.89
CA ASP A 206 17.41 -5.87 73.12
C ASP A 206 16.55 -4.83 72.37
N PRO A 207 15.70 -5.22 71.41
CA PRO A 207 14.91 -4.28 70.61
C PRO A 207 14.07 -3.30 71.43
N ALA A 208 13.58 -3.68 72.61
CA ALA A 208 12.81 -2.78 73.47
C ALA A 208 13.67 -1.67 74.08
N ARG A 209 14.91 -1.97 74.48
CA ARG A 209 15.88 -0.99 75.00
C ARG A 209 16.53 -0.16 73.90
N VAL A 210 16.76 -0.74 72.71
CA VAL A 210 17.22 0.02 71.53
C VAL A 210 16.22 1.13 71.15
N GLN A 211 14.92 0.88 71.27
CA GLN A 211 13.88 1.90 71.02
C GLN A 211 13.88 3.07 72.02
N LEU A 212 14.61 2.98 73.13
CA LEU A 212 14.80 4.09 74.07
C LEU A 212 15.84 5.12 73.58
N ALA A 213 16.56 4.83 72.49
CA ALA A 213 17.55 5.74 71.90
C ALA A 213 16.86 7.01 71.38
N SER A 214 17.11 8.15 72.04
CA SER A 214 16.50 9.44 71.67
C SER A 214 17.15 10.14 70.48
N GLY A 215 18.34 9.68 70.05
CA GLY A 215 19.16 10.33 69.03
C GLY A 215 19.78 11.67 69.50
N GLN A 216 19.84 11.90 70.81
CA GLN A 216 20.39 13.10 71.45
C GLN A 216 21.40 12.71 72.54
N TYR A 217 22.31 13.62 72.86
CA TYR A 217 23.22 13.49 74.00
C TYR A 217 23.67 14.89 74.46
N GLY A 218 23.95 15.05 75.76
CA GLY A 218 24.41 16.33 76.30
C GLY A 218 23.33 17.41 76.39
N GLU A 219 22.06 17.01 76.28
CA GLU A 219 20.88 17.88 76.30
C GLU A 219 20.72 18.64 77.62
N ASN A 220 21.31 18.12 78.70
CA ASN A 220 21.34 18.72 80.03
C ASN A 220 22.66 19.49 80.31
N GLY A 221 23.56 19.62 79.32
CA GLY A 221 24.86 20.31 79.43
C GLY A 221 26.08 19.37 79.47
N TYR A 222 27.28 19.95 79.42
CA TYR A 222 28.56 19.23 79.40
C TYR A 222 28.76 18.40 80.67
N GLY A 223 28.95 17.09 80.52
CA GLY A 223 29.22 16.19 81.65
C GLY A 223 28.03 15.90 82.57
N ASN A 224 26.82 16.29 82.19
CA ASN A 224 25.60 16.00 82.95
C ASN A 224 24.92 14.70 82.46
N LYS A 225 24.05 14.13 83.31
CA LYS A 225 23.25 12.96 82.95
C LYS A 225 22.46 13.17 81.66
N THR A 226 22.44 12.19 80.76
CA THR A 226 21.59 12.24 79.56
C THR A 226 20.17 11.73 79.87
N ASN A 227 19.18 12.21 79.11
CA ASN A 227 17.82 11.70 79.09
C ASN A 227 17.64 10.58 78.04
N ASN A 228 18.67 10.32 77.22
CA ASN A 228 18.73 9.20 76.30
C ASN A 228 18.96 7.88 77.09
N LEU A 229 17.94 7.04 77.20
CA LEU A 229 17.93 5.90 78.14
C LEU A 229 18.50 4.59 77.57
N VAL A 230 19.11 4.61 76.38
CA VAL A 230 19.69 3.40 75.78
C VAL A 230 20.96 2.95 76.51
N ASP A 231 21.04 1.66 76.81
CA ASP A 231 22.07 1.05 77.65
C ASP A 231 22.45 -0.38 77.17
N VAL A 232 22.24 -0.63 75.87
CA VAL A 232 22.54 -1.89 75.18
C VAL A 232 23.33 -1.66 73.88
N ASP A 233 24.08 -2.68 73.50
CA ASP A 233 24.85 -2.73 72.26
C ASP A 233 23.99 -2.46 71.02
N TYR A 234 24.59 -1.84 70.03
CA TYR A 234 23.93 -1.43 68.79
C TYR A 234 23.44 -2.64 67.99
N PRO A 235 22.22 -2.61 67.44
CA PRO A 235 21.68 -3.73 66.67
C PRO A 235 22.43 -3.95 65.35
N SER A 236 22.57 -5.21 64.94
CA SER A 236 22.81 -5.52 63.52
C SER A 236 21.61 -5.06 62.69
N LEU A 237 21.85 -4.30 61.64
CA LEU A 237 20.82 -3.68 60.79
C LEU A 237 20.93 -4.21 59.36
N GLU A 238 19.83 -4.71 58.81
CA GLU A 238 19.74 -4.95 57.36
C GLU A 238 19.83 -3.59 56.65
N LEU A 239 20.87 -3.38 55.84
CA LEU A 239 20.97 -2.18 55.02
C LEU A 239 19.97 -2.26 53.87
N THR A 240 19.42 -1.12 53.48
CA THR A 240 18.33 -1.07 52.49
C THR A 240 18.68 -0.23 51.28
N LYS A 241 18.05 -0.52 50.14
CA LYS A 241 18.12 0.29 48.92
C LYS A 241 16.92 1.22 48.89
N TYR A 242 17.09 2.48 48.55
CA TYR A 242 15.99 3.43 48.33
C TYR A 242 16.02 3.98 46.91
N SER A 243 14.88 3.93 46.24
CA SER A 243 14.73 4.26 44.82
C SER A 243 13.64 5.29 44.62
N ALA A 244 13.81 6.19 43.64
CA ALA A 244 12.76 7.12 43.23
C ALA A 244 11.59 6.35 42.59
N SER A 245 10.35 6.69 42.95
CA SER A 245 9.14 5.98 42.51
C SER A 245 8.97 5.88 40.99
N ILE A 246 9.60 6.78 40.23
CA ILE A 246 9.66 6.74 38.76
C ILE A 246 10.35 5.47 38.21
N LEU A 247 11.31 4.89 38.93
CA LEU A 247 12.01 3.68 38.50
C LEU A 247 11.20 2.39 38.70
N LYS A 248 10.11 2.43 39.49
CA LYS A 248 9.36 1.24 39.91
C LYS A 248 8.72 0.47 38.76
N GLY A 249 8.39 1.14 37.66
CA GLY A 249 7.81 0.53 36.45
C GLY A 249 8.83 0.25 35.33
N LEU A 250 10.12 0.50 35.55
CA LEU A 250 11.18 0.29 34.56
C LEU A 250 11.92 -1.03 34.85
N PRO A 251 12.51 -1.71 33.83
CA PRO A 251 13.28 -2.94 34.04
C PRO A 251 14.39 -2.81 35.08
N ILE A 252 14.98 -1.61 35.17
CA ILE A 252 16.02 -1.29 36.15
C ILE A 252 15.52 -1.35 37.61
N GLY A 253 14.22 -1.08 37.86
CA GLY A 253 13.61 -1.21 39.18
C GLY A 253 13.48 -2.65 39.63
N SER A 254 13.25 -3.58 38.70
CA SER A 254 13.25 -5.03 38.96
C SER A 254 14.66 -5.50 39.30
N LEU A 255 15.65 -5.16 38.46
CA LEU A 255 17.08 -5.44 38.67
C LEU A 255 17.53 -5.01 40.08
N PHE A 256 17.27 -3.76 40.48
CA PHE A 256 17.67 -3.28 41.80
C PHE A 256 16.87 -3.89 42.95
N SER A 257 15.63 -4.36 42.73
CA SER A 257 14.90 -5.07 43.79
C SER A 257 15.50 -6.45 44.08
N LYS A 258 16.01 -7.13 43.05
CA LYS A 258 16.64 -8.46 43.14
C LYS A 258 18.14 -8.45 43.47
N LEU A 259 18.86 -7.35 43.17
CA LEU A 259 20.28 -7.20 43.48
C LEU A 259 20.52 -7.39 44.98
N THR A 260 21.21 -8.47 45.35
CA THR A 260 21.57 -8.78 46.74
C THR A 260 23.01 -9.28 46.83
N ILE A 261 23.79 -8.68 47.72
CA ILE A 261 25.22 -8.99 47.93
C ILE A 261 25.34 -9.55 49.34
N SER A 262 25.93 -10.75 49.50
CA SER A 262 26.11 -11.36 50.81
C SER A 262 27.20 -10.68 51.63
N ASP A 263 27.23 -10.90 52.96
CA ASP A 263 28.29 -10.39 53.83
C ASP A 263 29.69 -10.88 53.40
N THR A 264 29.79 -12.07 52.80
CA THR A 264 31.05 -12.60 52.22
C THR A 264 31.41 -11.87 50.92
N ASP A 265 30.42 -11.59 50.06
CA ASP A 265 30.64 -10.93 48.77
C ASP A 265 31.03 -9.46 48.91
N ILE A 266 30.42 -8.72 49.84
CA ILE A 266 30.78 -7.31 50.07
C ILE A 266 32.21 -7.20 50.62
N ASN A 267 32.60 -8.07 51.55
CA ASN A 267 33.97 -8.12 52.05
C ASN A 267 34.96 -8.55 50.96
N THR A 268 34.56 -9.44 50.06
CA THR A 268 35.37 -9.82 48.88
C THR A 268 35.52 -8.65 47.91
N LEU A 269 34.45 -7.91 47.61
CA LEU A 269 34.46 -6.70 46.78
C LEU A 269 35.36 -5.60 47.36
N LEU A 270 35.27 -5.35 48.67
CA LEU A 270 36.14 -4.40 49.38
C LEU A 270 37.61 -4.86 49.34
N SER A 271 37.87 -6.16 49.50
CA SER A 271 39.22 -6.73 49.41
C SER A 271 39.79 -6.62 47.98
N GLU A 272 39.00 -6.95 46.95
CA GLU A 272 39.39 -6.73 45.56
C GLU A 272 39.68 -5.26 45.27
N TYR A 273 38.86 -4.34 45.78
CA TYR A 273 39.09 -2.90 45.67
C TYR A 273 40.43 -2.46 46.28
N THR A 274 40.84 -3.00 47.45
CA THR A 274 42.18 -2.70 48.01
C THR A 274 43.31 -3.10 47.06
N THR A 275 43.21 -4.28 46.45
CA THR A 275 44.22 -4.75 45.47
C THR A 275 44.19 -3.93 44.18
N ALA A 276 43.02 -3.39 43.82
CA ALA A 276 42.81 -2.62 42.60
C ALA A 276 43.18 -1.12 42.73
N GLN A 277 43.57 -0.60 43.91
CA GLN A 277 43.82 0.84 44.14
C GLN A 277 44.85 1.51 43.20
N SER A 278 45.68 0.73 42.50
CA SER A 278 46.64 1.23 41.49
C SER A 278 46.10 1.25 40.05
N ASP A 279 44.89 0.73 39.82
CA ASP A 279 44.17 0.75 38.54
C ASP A 279 43.55 2.15 38.30
N PRO A 280 43.47 2.65 37.06
CA PRO A 280 42.79 3.91 36.75
C PRO A 280 41.31 3.98 37.17
N ASP A 281 40.61 2.85 37.27
CA ASP A 281 39.27 2.78 37.88
C ASP A 281 39.16 1.58 38.84
N PRO A 282 39.58 1.76 40.12
CA PRO A 282 39.65 0.66 41.08
C PRO A 282 38.27 0.09 41.43
N TYR A 283 37.22 0.92 41.41
CA TYR A 283 35.86 0.51 41.69
C TYR A 283 35.29 -0.33 40.54
N PHE A 284 35.42 0.12 39.29
CA PHE A 284 35.02 -0.66 38.13
C PHE A 284 35.83 -1.95 38.03
N ARG A 285 37.14 -1.90 38.32
CA ARG A 285 38.02 -3.08 38.26
C ARG A 285 37.55 -4.20 39.19
N ALA A 286 37.28 -3.89 40.45
CA ALA A 286 36.76 -4.84 41.44
C ALA A 286 35.35 -5.34 41.06
N ALA A 287 34.41 -4.43 40.82
CA ALA A 287 33.03 -4.81 40.47
C ALA A 287 32.96 -5.66 39.18
N CYS A 288 33.76 -5.34 38.16
CA CYS A 288 33.80 -6.08 36.90
C CYS A 288 34.40 -7.49 37.06
N ASN A 289 35.37 -7.68 37.95
CA ASN A 289 35.92 -8.99 38.27
C ASN A 289 34.89 -9.84 39.02
N TRP A 290 34.29 -9.31 40.09
CA TRP A 290 33.24 -9.99 40.87
C TRP A 290 32.04 -10.39 39.99
N VAL A 291 31.58 -9.52 39.09
CA VAL A 291 30.51 -9.85 38.13
C VAL A 291 30.92 -10.99 37.19
N LYS A 292 32.18 -11.05 36.74
CA LYS A 292 32.64 -12.16 35.88
C LYS A 292 32.73 -13.50 36.60
N THR A 293 33.10 -13.49 37.88
CA THR A 293 33.29 -14.72 38.68
C THR A 293 31.98 -15.24 39.28
N ASN A 294 31.01 -14.37 39.58
CA ASN A 294 29.80 -14.71 40.33
C ASN A 294 28.51 -14.79 39.48
N TYR A 295 28.61 -15.28 38.22
CA TYR A 295 27.45 -15.40 37.32
C TYR A 295 26.22 -16.05 37.97
N ALA A 296 26.40 -17.15 38.70
CA ALA A 296 25.32 -17.87 39.37
C ALA A 296 24.62 -17.08 40.50
N VAL A 297 25.22 -15.99 40.99
CA VAL A 297 24.63 -15.11 42.01
C VAL A 297 23.71 -14.08 41.36
N TRP A 298 24.13 -13.48 40.24
CA TRP A 298 23.41 -12.37 39.60
C TRP A 298 22.60 -12.73 38.35
N SER A 299 22.72 -13.94 37.80
CA SER A 299 22.07 -14.32 36.53
C SER A 299 20.55 -14.16 36.52
N ASP A 300 19.90 -14.25 37.69
CA ASP A 300 18.45 -14.10 37.86
C ASP A 300 18.01 -12.67 38.27
N TRP A 301 18.96 -11.74 38.49
CA TRP A 301 18.63 -10.34 38.80
C TRP A 301 18.06 -9.59 37.59
N PRO A 302 18.64 -9.66 36.37
CA PRO A 302 17.96 -9.14 35.19
C PRO A 302 16.65 -9.88 34.95
N ASP A 303 15.61 -9.17 34.52
CA ASP A 303 14.45 -9.85 33.94
C ASP A 303 14.83 -10.47 32.59
N ARG A 304 14.24 -11.62 32.28
CA ARG A 304 14.39 -12.24 30.96
C ARG A 304 13.75 -11.33 29.92
N LEU A 305 14.40 -11.23 28.76
CA LEU A 305 13.83 -10.53 27.61
C LEU A 305 12.49 -11.18 27.19
N PRO A 306 11.53 -10.40 26.66
CA PRO A 306 10.29 -10.94 26.12
C PRO A 306 10.57 -11.84 24.91
N LEU A 307 9.62 -12.72 24.59
CA LEU A 307 9.68 -13.52 23.36
C LEU A 307 9.58 -12.62 22.12
N CYS A 308 10.42 -12.89 21.11
CA CYS A 308 10.37 -12.18 19.84
C CYS A 308 9.07 -12.49 19.10
N THR A 309 8.31 -11.44 18.79
CA THR A 309 7.05 -11.48 18.03
C THR A 309 7.14 -10.57 16.81
N PHE A 310 6.53 -10.98 15.71
CA PHE A 310 6.55 -10.23 14.44
C PHE A 310 6.02 -8.80 14.62
N GLU A 311 4.85 -8.62 15.24
CA GLU A 311 4.21 -7.31 15.39
C GLU A 311 5.06 -6.31 16.18
N GLN A 312 5.63 -6.73 17.32
CA GLN A 312 6.35 -5.82 18.21
C GLN A 312 7.80 -5.59 17.78
N HIS A 313 8.50 -6.63 17.29
CA HIS A 313 9.96 -6.62 17.16
C HIS A 313 10.49 -6.56 15.71
N ILE A 314 9.65 -6.89 14.72
CA ILE A 314 10.04 -6.87 13.30
C ILE A 314 9.39 -5.66 12.60
N ALA A 315 10.17 -5.02 11.72
CA ALA A 315 9.71 -4.04 10.75
C ALA A 315 9.71 -4.66 9.36
N ASN A 316 8.83 -4.17 8.50
CA ASN A 316 8.82 -4.49 7.07
C ASN A 316 9.16 -3.25 6.26
N ASN A 317 9.79 -3.46 5.10
CA ASN A 317 10.13 -2.41 4.15
C ASN A 317 9.82 -2.89 2.73
N VAL A 318 9.09 -2.06 1.96
CA VAL A 318 8.61 -2.39 0.63
C VAL A 318 9.51 -1.71 -0.42
N THR A 319 10.09 -2.51 -1.30
CA THR A 319 10.91 -2.04 -2.44
C THR A 319 10.19 -2.31 -3.77
N GLY A 320 10.60 -1.64 -4.85
CA GLY A 320 9.93 -1.75 -6.17
C GLY A 320 8.73 -0.82 -6.37
N CYS A 321 8.55 0.21 -5.52
CA CYS A 321 7.48 1.20 -5.67
C CYS A 321 7.77 2.30 -6.72
N GLU A 322 8.87 2.18 -7.47
CA GLU A 322 9.23 3.12 -8.54
C GLU A 322 8.32 2.96 -9.77
N SER A 323 8.14 4.03 -10.53
CA SER A 323 7.20 4.10 -11.65
C SER A 323 7.57 3.13 -12.78
N GLY A 324 6.94 1.95 -12.79
CA GLY A 324 7.06 0.96 -13.85
C GLY A 324 7.51 -0.44 -13.41
N SER A 325 7.86 -0.67 -12.14
CA SER A 325 8.15 -2.04 -11.68
C SER A 325 6.89 -2.91 -11.66
N SER A 326 6.96 -4.12 -12.22
CA SER A 326 5.92 -5.14 -12.14
C SER A 326 5.99 -5.99 -10.86
N GLU A 327 7.15 -6.01 -10.21
CA GLU A 327 7.45 -6.82 -9.02
C GLU A 327 7.85 -5.92 -7.85
N ARG A 328 7.40 -6.29 -6.65
CA ARG A 328 7.68 -5.57 -5.41
C ARG A 328 8.05 -6.59 -4.35
N GLU A 329 8.99 -6.21 -3.50
CA GLU A 329 9.52 -7.09 -2.46
C GLU A 329 9.20 -6.51 -1.08
N ILE A 330 8.67 -7.35 -0.20
CA ILE A 330 8.50 -7.05 1.22
C ILE A 330 9.67 -7.70 1.96
N SER A 331 10.60 -6.85 2.37
CA SER A 331 11.80 -7.22 3.15
C SER A 331 11.56 -7.00 4.65
N PHE A 332 12.26 -7.76 5.50
CA PHE A 332 12.08 -7.74 6.96
C PHE A 332 13.37 -7.40 7.69
N THR A 333 13.26 -6.60 8.75
CA THR A 333 14.37 -6.17 9.60
C THR A 333 13.96 -6.17 11.08
N TRP A 334 14.91 -6.35 11.99
CA TRP A 334 14.65 -6.12 13.41
C TRP A 334 14.50 -4.60 13.67
N LYS A 335 13.51 -4.21 14.47
CA LYS A 335 13.31 -2.80 14.89
C LYS A 335 14.46 -2.31 15.77
N GLU A 336 14.97 -3.18 16.63
CA GLU A 336 16.16 -2.97 17.45
C GLU A 336 17.15 -4.11 17.15
N PRO A 337 18.00 -3.98 16.12
CA PRO A 337 19.00 -4.97 15.78
C PRO A 337 20.15 -4.97 16.80
N ASN A 338 20.74 -6.13 17.05
CA ASN A 338 21.88 -6.26 17.96
C ASN A 338 23.10 -5.48 17.41
N PRO A 339 23.75 -4.60 18.21
CA PRO A 339 24.88 -3.78 17.76
C PRO A 339 26.07 -4.56 17.21
N GLY A 340 26.27 -5.82 17.63
CA GLY A 340 27.33 -6.69 17.13
C GLY A 340 26.93 -7.57 15.94
N ASN A 341 25.62 -7.77 15.70
CA ASN A 341 25.11 -8.60 14.61
C ASN A 341 23.67 -8.22 14.25
N ALA A 342 23.48 -7.45 13.16
CA ALA A 342 22.16 -6.95 12.76
C ALA A 342 21.13 -8.03 12.37
N SER A 343 21.56 -9.29 12.19
CA SER A 343 20.66 -10.43 11.95
C SER A 343 19.96 -10.93 13.22
N LEU A 344 20.38 -10.47 14.41
CA LEU A 344 19.80 -10.84 15.71
C LEU A 344 19.06 -9.65 16.35
N PRO A 345 18.00 -9.91 17.14
CA PRO A 345 17.35 -8.88 17.93
C PRO A 345 18.22 -8.44 19.11
N ASN A 346 17.99 -7.23 19.61
CA ASN A 346 18.66 -6.67 20.79
C ASN A 346 17.81 -6.73 22.07
N ASN A 347 16.48 -6.78 21.93
CA ASN A 347 15.53 -6.53 23.03
C ASN A 347 14.49 -7.65 23.25
N CYS A 348 14.65 -8.79 22.57
CA CYS A 348 13.84 -9.99 22.75
C CYS A 348 14.71 -11.26 22.65
N ASP A 349 14.29 -12.35 23.28
CA ASP A 349 14.96 -13.66 23.20
C ASP A 349 13.93 -14.80 23.13
N GLY A 350 14.20 -15.81 22.31
CA GLY A 350 13.24 -16.87 21.95
C GLY A 350 12.06 -16.37 21.09
N GLY A 351 11.14 -17.27 20.74
CA GLY A 351 10.00 -16.97 19.86
C GLY A 351 10.37 -17.04 18.38
N VAL A 352 10.25 -15.93 17.64
CA VAL A 352 10.68 -15.85 16.23
C VAL A 352 12.22 -15.92 16.15
N ALA A 353 12.75 -17.09 15.76
CA ALA A 353 14.19 -17.38 15.77
C ALA A 353 15.00 -16.73 14.62
N ALA A 354 14.34 -16.29 13.55
CA ALA A 354 14.97 -15.65 12.40
C ALA A 354 13.99 -14.70 11.70
N LEU A 355 14.50 -13.70 10.99
CA LEU A 355 13.69 -12.84 10.12
C LEU A 355 13.05 -13.68 9.00
N PRO A 356 11.79 -13.42 8.64
CA PRO A 356 11.15 -14.06 7.49
C PRO A 356 11.92 -13.84 6.18
N ALA A 357 11.76 -14.76 5.23
CA ALA A 357 12.24 -14.59 3.87
C ALA A 357 11.47 -13.45 3.17
N THR A 358 12.14 -12.71 2.28
CA THR A 358 11.53 -11.67 1.45
C THR A 358 10.35 -12.22 0.65
N ILE A 359 9.22 -11.49 0.66
CA ILE A 359 8.03 -11.86 -0.12
C ILE A 359 8.00 -11.03 -1.40
N ALA A 360 8.11 -11.69 -2.55
CA ALA A 360 7.86 -11.08 -3.86
C ALA A 360 6.36 -11.11 -4.19
N THR A 361 5.82 -9.99 -4.67
CA THR A 361 4.38 -9.83 -4.97
C THR A 361 4.12 -8.88 -6.13
N SER A 362 3.05 -9.15 -6.88
CA SER A 362 2.51 -8.28 -7.93
C SER A 362 1.61 -7.14 -7.41
N ARG A 363 1.26 -7.13 -6.12
CA ARG A 363 0.35 -6.14 -5.51
C ARG A 363 0.93 -4.73 -5.53
N SER A 364 0.08 -3.70 -5.56
CA SER A 364 0.54 -2.31 -5.50
C SER A 364 1.07 -1.96 -4.10
N CYS A 365 1.99 -1.00 -4.01
CA CYS A 365 2.51 -0.57 -2.70
C CYS A 365 1.41 0.01 -1.79
N GLU A 366 0.41 0.68 -2.37
CA GLU A 366 -0.80 1.13 -1.66
C GLU A 366 -1.57 -0.05 -1.05
N TRP A 367 -1.82 -1.11 -1.83
CA TRP A 367 -2.48 -2.33 -1.33
C TRP A 367 -1.67 -3.00 -0.21
N ILE A 368 -0.34 -3.09 -0.36
CA ILE A 368 0.55 -3.70 0.64
C ILE A 368 0.47 -2.93 1.97
N VAL A 369 0.46 -1.60 1.95
CA VAL A 369 0.35 -0.77 3.16
C VAL A 369 -1.03 -0.91 3.81
N GLU A 370 -2.12 -0.89 3.03
CA GLU A 370 -3.48 -1.00 3.56
C GLU A 370 -3.82 -2.41 4.10
N ASN A 371 -3.24 -3.46 3.51
CA ASN A 371 -3.63 -4.87 3.76
C ASN A 371 -2.58 -5.65 4.56
N GLN A 372 -1.85 -4.99 5.48
CA GLN A 372 -0.77 -5.61 6.26
C GLN A 372 -1.15 -6.93 6.94
N ARG A 373 -2.36 -7.03 7.49
CA ARG A 373 -2.87 -8.26 8.13
C ARG A 373 -3.17 -9.40 7.15
N THR A 374 -3.42 -9.08 5.88
CA THR A 374 -3.80 -10.07 4.85
C THR A 374 -2.57 -10.75 4.26
N TRP A 375 -1.48 -10.00 4.05
CA TRP A 375 -0.23 -10.57 3.54
C TRP A 375 0.71 -11.04 4.64
N SER A 376 0.54 -10.65 5.91
CA SER A 376 1.37 -11.17 7.01
C SER A 376 1.28 -12.69 7.14
N ASP A 377 0.15 -13.31 6.80
CA ASP A 377 -0.01 -14.76 6.78
C ASP A 377 0.81 -15.43 5.66
N TRP A 378 1.16 -14.69 4.60
CA TRP A 378 1.95 -15.19 3.46
C TRP A 378 3.40 -15.50 3.83
N ILE A 379 3.87 -15.00 4.98
CA ILE A 379 5.13 -15.38 5.63
C ILE A 379 5.18 -16.89 5.90
N TYR A 380 4.04 -17.49 6.24
CA TYR A 380 3.95 -18.89 6.65
C TYR A 380 3.45 -19.82 5.53
N ALA A 381 2.53 -19.34 4.69
CA ALA A 381 1.99 -20.11 3.57
C ALA A 381 1.50 -19.21 2.42
N LYS A 382 1.83 -19.55 1.18
CA LYS A 382 1.39 -18.79 0.00
C LYS A 382 -0.15 -18.77 -0.13
N PRO A 383 -0.76 -17.65 -0.57
CA PRO A 383 -2.20 -17.54 -0.77
C PRO A 383 -2.69 -18.48 -1.89
N THR A 384 -3.99 -18.77 -1.89
CA THR A 384 -4.66 -19.47 -3.01
C THR A 384 -4.84 -18.54 -4.20
N CYS A 385 -4.63 -19.02 -5.42
CA CYS A 385 -4.81 -18.20 -6.61
C CYS A 385 -6.28 -17.90 -6.90
N ASP A 386 -6.57 -16.64 -7.20
CA ASP A 386 -7.84 -16.11 -7.69
C ASP A 386 -7.62 -15.28 -8.97
N THR A 387 -8.68 -14.59 -9.44
CA THR A 387 -8.65 -13.77 -10.67
C THR A 387 -7.76 -12.54 -10.59
N SER A 388 -7.32 -12.13 -9.40
CA SER A 388 -6.51 -10.93 -9.19
C SER A 388 -5.00 -11.17 -9.27
N PHE A 389 -4.55 -12.43 -9.36
CA PHE A 389 -3.12 -12.79 -9.53
C PHE A 389 -2.68 -12.96 -10.99
N TYR A 390 -3.62 -12.98 -11.95
CA TYR A 390 -3.32 -12.99 -13.37
C TYR A 390 -3.85 -11.74 -14.06
N THR A 391 -3.45 -11.55 -15.31
CA THR A 391 -3.97 -10.52 -16.22
C THR A 391 -3.95 -11.08 -17.64
N TYR A 392 -4.35 -10.28 -18.63
CA TYR A 392 -4.41 -10.71 -20.03
C TYR A 392 -3.90 -9.64 -20.98
N GLY A 393 -3.30 -10.11 -22.08
CA GLY A 393 -2.93 -9.30 -23.24
C GLY A 393 -3.86 -9.62 -24.40
N VAL A 394 -4.25 -8.60 -25.17
CA VAL A 394 -5.04 -8.75 -26.39
C VAL A 394 -4.13 -8.52 -27.58
N SER A 395 -4.05 -9.49 -28.49
CA SER A 395 -3.23 -9.37 -29.71
C SER A 395 -3.79 -8.31 -30.68
N GLU A 396 -2.96 -7.90 -31.64
CA GLU A 396 -3.49 -7.28 -32.86
C GLU A 396 -4.39 -8.24 -33.66
N CYS A 397 -5.17 -7.67 -34.58
CA CYS A 397 -6.07 -8.41 -35.45
C CYS A 397 -5.34 -9.19 -36.56
N ALA A 398 -5.52 -10.51 -36.56
CA ALA A 398 -4.94 -11.43 -37.52
C ALA A 398 -5.70 -11.45 -38.87
N SER A 399 -5.14 -12.19 -39.84
CA SER A 399 -5.66 -12.30 -41.21
C SER A 399 -6.97 -13.09 -41.35
N ASP A 400 -7.46 -13.70 -40.28
CA ASP A 400 -8.80 -14.31 -40.15
C ASP A 400 -9.86 -13.33 -39.58
N ALA A 401 -9.47 -12.07 -39.34
CA ALA A 401 -10.26 -11.03 -38.67
C ALA A 401 -10.65 -11.35 -37.22
N LYS A 402 -9.79 -12.10 -36.51
CA LYS A 402 -9.86 -12.32 -35.07
C LYS A 402 -8.62 -11.80 -34.34
N ARG A 403 -8.75 -11.63 -33.03
CA ARG A 403 -7.63 -11.35 -32.12
C ARG A 403 -7.65 -12.33 -30.95
N THR A 404 -6.48 -12.67 -30.44
CA THR A 404 -6.31 -13.66 -29.37
C THR A 404 -6.08 -12.95 -28.04
N VAL A 405 -6.80 -13.39 -27.02
CA VAL A 405 -6.61 -12.98 -25.63
C VAL A 405 -5.76 -14.05 -24.95
N THR A 406 -4.57 -13.66 -24.50
CA THR A 406 -3.61 -14.54 -23.81
C THR A 406 -3.49 -14.13 -22.36
N PHE A 407 -3.79 -15.06 -21.44
CA PHE A 407 -3.66 -14.84 -20.01
C PHE A 407 -2.23 -15.13 -19.54
N PHE A 408 -1.75 -14.37 -18.55
CA PHE A 408 -0.46 -14.59 -17.90
C PHE A 408 -0.54 -14.19 -16.42
N TRP A 409 0.19 -14.90 -15.55
CA TRP A 409 0.34 -14.53 -14.15
C TRP A 409 1.05 -13.18 -14.05
N GLN A 410 0.61 -12.31 -13.12
CA GLN A 410 1.27 -11.02 -12.89
C GLN A 410 2.67 -11.20 -12.31
N LEU A 411 2.85 -12.23 -11.48
CA LEU A 411 4.16 -12.75 -11.07
C LEU A 411 4.28 -14.23 -11.48
N PRO A 412 4.88 -14.55 -12.63
CA PRO A 412 5.08 -15.94 -13.07
C PRO A 412 6.18 -16.63 -12.25
N ASN A 413 6.11 -17.96 -12.15
CA ASN A 413 7.16 -18.75 -11.51
C ASN A 413 8.41 -18.76 -12.40
N ALA A 414 9.59 -18.52 -11.81
CA ALA A 414 10.87 -18.45 -12.51
C ALA A 414 11.25 -19.72 -13.30
N THR A 415 10.67 -20.88 -12.95
CA THR A 415 10.93 -22.17 -13.61
C THR A 415 9.90 -22.53 -14.68
N ASP A 416 8.65 -22.07 -14.54
CA ASP A 416 7.55 -22.38 -15.47
C ASP A 416 6.46 -21.29 -15.38
N ALA A 417 6.34 -20.49 -16.45
CA ALA A 417 5.39 -19.39 -16.53
C ALA A 417 3.90 -19.80 -16.53
N LEU A 418 3.58 -21.10 -16.61
CA LEU A 418 2.21 -21.61 -16.42
C LEU A 418 1.77 -21.60 -14.95
N PHE A 419 2.71 -21.47 -14.01
CA PHE A 419 2.44 -21.38 -12.57
C PHE A 419 2.74 -19.99 -12.01
N SER A 420 2.05 -19.61 -10.95
CA SER A 420 2.32 -18.36 -10.24
C SER A 420 3.56 -18.49 -9.35
N GLY A 421 4.35 -17.41 -9.27
CA GLY A 421 5.38 -17.23 -8.25
C GLY A 421 4.80 -16.84 -6.90
N GLU A 422 3.63 -16.19 -6.87
CA GLU A 422 3.03 -15.55 -5.69
C GLU A 422 2.04 -16.47 -4.94
N CYS A 423 1.22 -17.23 -5.67
CA CYS A 423 0.11 -18.01 -5.11
C CYS A 423 0.19 -19.51 -5.47
N THR A 424 -0.52 -20.37 -4.73
CA THR A 424 -0.55 -21.83 -4.95
C THR A 424 -1.93 -22.42 -4.77
N GLY A 425 -2.37 -23.29 -5.70
CA GLY A 425 -3.73 -23.83 -5.71
C GLY A 425 -4.79 -22.79 -6.10
N GLY A 426 -6.08 -23.12 -5.97
CA GLY A 426 -7.16 -22.23 -6.40
C GLY A 426 -7.43 -22.31 -7.91
N VAL A 427 -7.68 -21.16 -8.56
CA VAL A 427 -7.96 -21.10 -10.00
C VAL A 427 -6.71 -21.37 -10.84
N LYS A 428 -6.88 -21.99 -12.00
CA LYS A 428 -5.82 -22.18 -12.99
C LYS A 428 -5.80 -21.02 -13.98
N LEU A 429 -4.64 -20.76 -14.58
CA LEU A 429 -4.51 -19.79 -15.66
C LEU A 429 -5.47 -20.16 -16.81
N PRO A 430 -6.37 -19.25 -17.26
CA PRO A 430 -7.33 -19.58 -18.31
C PRO A 430 -6.65 -19.86 -19.65
N ALA A 431 -7.25 -20.71 -20.47
CA ALA A 431 -6.79 -20.96 -21.84
C ALA A 431 -7.04 -19.73 -22.72
N SER A 432 -6.19 -19.51 -23.72
CA SER A 432 -6.32 -18.37 -24.65
C SER A 432 -7.64 -18.42 -25.43
N VAL A 433 -8.32 -17.28 -25.53
CA VAL A 433 -9.64 -17.15 -26.18
C VAL A 433 -9.50 -16.31 -27.46
N GLN A 434 -10.18 -16.68 -28.54
CA GLN A 434 -10.28 -15.85 -29.74
C GLN A 434 -11.57 -15.04 -29.73
N ILE A 435 -11.47 -13.75 -30.05
CA ILE A 435 -12.59 -12.82 -30.19
C ILE A 435 -12.55 -12.15 -31.57
N ASP A 436 -13.71 -11.75 -32.08
CA ASP A 436 -13.79 -11.07 -33.38
C ASP A 436 -13.19 -9.65 -33.33
N CYS A 437 -12.73 -9.17 -34.48
CA CYS A 437 -12.15 -7.83 -34.62
C CYS A 437 -13.20 -6.71 -34.80
N ASP A 438 -12.80 -5.54 -34.34
CA ASP A 438 -13.48 -4.24 -34.37
C ASP A 438 -13.43 -3.56 -35.76
N TYR A 439 -12.47 -3.93 -36.60
CA TYR A 439 -12.38 -3.55 -38.01
C TYR A 439 -11.99 -4.74 -38.90
N MET A 440 -12.12 -4.59 -40.21
CA MET A 440 -11.59 -5.56 -41.19
C MET A 440 -10.12 -5.25 -41.51
N PRO A 441 -9.15 -6.13 -41.16
CA PRO A 441 -7.75 -5.90 -41.51
C PRO A 441 -7.51 -6.00 -43.02
N THR A 442 -6.60 -5.17 -43.54
CA THR A 442 -6.20 -5.17 -44.96
C THR A 442 -5.34 -6.38 -45.34
N SER A 443 -4.87 -7.17 -44.36
CA SER A 443 -4.18 -8.45 -44.54
C SER A 443 -5.13 -9.63 -44.79
N THR A 444 -6.45 -9.44 -44.66
CA THR A 444 -7.43 -10.53 -44.84
C THR A 444 -7.62 -10.91 -46.31
N PRO A 445 -7.86 -12.20 -46.63
CA PRO A 445 -8.18 -12.62 -47.99
C PRO A 445 -9.52 -12.01 -48.47
N ALA A 446 -10.46 -11.78 -47.55
CA ALA A 446 -11.73 -11.12 -47.85
C ALA A 446 -11.54 -9.67 -48.31
N PHE A 447 -10.64 -8.90 -47.68
CA PHE A 447 -10.27 -7.56 -48.17
C PHE A 447 -9.66 -7.63 -49.58
N ALA A 448 -8.73 -8.56 -49.82
CA ALA A 448 -8.10 -8.71 -51.13
C ALA A 448 -9.11 -9.01 -52.26
N VAL A 449 -10.11 -9.87 -52.00
CA VAL A 449 -11.21 -10.15 -52.94
C VAL A 449 -12.07 -8.90 -53.19
N VAL A 450 -12.46 -8.18 -52.14
CA VAL A 450 -13.27 -6.94 -52.28
C VAL A 450 -12.49 -5.85 -53.02
N ALA A 451 -11.19 -5.69 -52.76
CA ALA A 451 -10.33 -4.74 -53.46
C ALA A 451 -10.14 -5.12 -54.94
N ALA A 452 -10.02 -6.41 -55.27
CA ALA A 452 -9.99 -6.91 -56.64
C ALA A 452 -11.31 -6.65 -57.39
N LEU A 453 -12.45 -6.84 -56.72
CA LEU A 453 -13.76 -6.48 -57.27
C LEU A 453 -13.91 -4.96 -57.47
N ALA A 454 -13.48 -4.15 -56.49
CA ALA A 454 -13.54 -2.69 -56.58
C ALA A 454 -12.69 -2.13 -57.71
N THR A 455 -11.46 -2.64 -57.88
CA THR A 455 -10.56 -2.27 -58.98
C THR A 455 -11.06 -2.77 -60.34
N GLY A 456 -11.65 -3.97 -60.41
CA GLY A 456 -12.31 -4.47 -61.61
C GLY A 456 -13.48 -3.58 -62.06
N VAL A 457 -14.38 -3.20 -61.13
CA VAL A 457 -15.50 -2.28 -61.41
C VAL A 457 -14.97 -0.89 -61.79
N ALA A 458 -13.96 -0.36 -61.10
CA ALA A 458 -13.32 0.91 -61.45
C ALA A 458 -12.66 0.87 -62.85
N GLY A 459 -12.05 -0.24 -63.23
CA GLY A 459 -11.51 -0.45 -64.58
C GLY A 459 -12.59 -0.46 -65.66
N LEU A 460 -13.72 -1.12 -65.42
CA LEU A 460 -14.89 -1.08 -66.32
C LEU A 460 -15.47 0.33 -66.44
N ILE A 461 -15.52 1.09 -65.35
CA ILE A 461 -15.91 2.50 -65.33
C ILE A 461 -14.92 3.35 -66.15
N ALA A 462 -13.61 3.14 -66.01
CA ALA A 462 -12.59 3.85 -66.80
C ALA A 462 -12.74 3.60 -68.30
N VAL A 463 -12.92 2.34 -68.71
CA VAL A 463 -13.16 1.95 -70.11
C VAL A 463 -14.45 2.57 -70.64
N ALA A 464 -15.53 2.56 -69.84
CA ALA A 464 -16.79 3.19 -70.21
C ALA A 464 -16.66 4.73 -70.35
N MET A 465 -15.88 5.39 -69.50
CA MET A 465 -15.59 6.83 -69.57
C MET A 465 -14.85 7.18 -70.86
N VAL A 466 -13.73 6.50 -71.15
CA VAL A 466 -12.99 6.70 -72.41
C VAL A 466 -13.89 6.44 -73.63
N PHE A 467 -14.72 5.39 -73.60
CA PHE A 467 -15.67 5.09 -74.68
C PHE A 467 -16.71 6.21 -74.87
N VAL A 468 -17.36 6.66 -73.79
CA VAL A 468 -18.38 7.72 -73.82
C VAL A 468 -17.78 9.03 -74.32
N PHE A 469 -16.56 9.36 -73.89
CA PHE A 469 -15.85 10.57 -74.31
C PHE A 469 -15.46 10.54 -75.79
N ILE A 470 -14.95 9.41 -76.31
CA ILE A 470 -14.64 9.25 -77.75
C ILE A 470 -15.92 9.33 -78.58
N GLN A 471 -16.99 8.63 -78.16
CA GLN A 471 -18.26 8.56 -78.88
C GLN A 471 -19.21 9.74 -78.58
N ARG A 472 -18.75 10.81 -77.92
CA ARG A 472 -19.55 11.99 -77.53
C ARG A 472 -20.31 12.66 -78.69
N ASN A 473 -19.78 12.56 -79.91
CA ASN A 473 -20.38 13.11 -81.12
C ASN A 473 -21.45 12.20 -81.75
N ALA A 474 -21.52 10.91 -81.37
CA ALA A 474 -22.51 9.98 -81.90
C ALA A 474 -23.93 10.44 -81.52
N PRO A 475 -24.91 10.46 -82.45
CA PRO A 475 -26.24 11.02 -82.20
C PRO A 475 -26.96 10.43 -80.98
N ILE A 476 -26.73 9.14 -80.69
CA ILE A 476 -27.32 8.41 -79.56
C ILE A 476 -26.75 8.91 -78.22
N ILE A 477 -25.42 8.99 -78.08
CA ILE A 477 -24.77 9.46 -76.85
C ILE A 477 -24.99 10.96 -76.66
N ARG A 478 -24.91 11.76 -77.73
CA ARG A 478 -25.18 13.20 -77.69
C ARG A 478 -26.62 13.53 -77.28
N ARG A 479 -27.62 12.73 -77.70
CA ARG A 479 -29.02 12.85 -77.24
C ARG A 479 -29.16 12.46 -75.77
N SER A 480 -28.37 11.50 -75.30
CA SER A 480 -28.34 10.99 -73.91
C SER A 480 -27.57 11.87 -72.91
N GLN A 481 -27.03 13.00 -73.35
CA GLN A 481 -26.35 13.99 -72.49
C GLN A 481 -25.08 13.39 -71.88
N PHE A 482 -24.01 13.34 -72.68
CA PHE A 482 -22.75 12.71 -72.31
C PHE A 482 -22.14 13.33 -71.04
N GLU A 483 -22.35 14.62 -70.79
CA GLU A 483 -21.86 15.32 -69.60
C GLU A 483 -22.43 14.72 -68.31
N MET A 484 -23.72 14.33 -68.31
CA MET A 484 -24.37 13.71 -67.16
C MET A 484 -23.97 12.23 -67.02
N LEU A 485 -23.66 11.57 -68.13
CA LEU A 485 -23.18 10.19 -68.13
C LEU A 485 -21.76 10.09 -67.57
N GLU A 486 -20.90 11.06 -67.91
CA GLU A 486 -19.55 11.21 -67.38
C GLU A 486 -19.55 11.46 -65.87
N LEU A 487 -20.44 12.33 -65.37
CA LEU A 487 -20.60 12.56 -63.94
C LEU A 487 -21.01 11.28 -63.19
N MET A 488 -21.92 10.47 -63.74
CA MET A 488 -22.25 9.17 -63.13
C MET A 488 -21.02 8.23 -63.05
N LEU A 489 -20.17 8.22 -64.08
CA LEU A 489 -18.93 7.44 -64.08
C LEU A 489 -17.92 7.97 -63.04
N ILE A 490 -17.76 9.29 -62.90
CA ILE A 490 -16.94 9.92 -61.85
C ILE A 490 -17.46 9.54 -60.46
N GLY A 491 -18.78 9.57 -60.26
CA GLY A 491 -19.40 9.13 -59.01
C GLY A 491 -19.14 7.66 -58.68
N GLY A 492 -19.09 6.80 -59.70
CA GLY A 492 -18.73 5.39 -59.55
C GLY A 492 -17.33 5.18 -58.98
N PHE A 493 -16.35 6.01 -59.37
CA PHE A 493 -15.01 5.95 -58.77
C PHE A 493 -15.01 6.29 -57.27
N PHE A 494 -15.78 7.28 -56.83
CA PHE A 494 -15.91 7.58 -55.40
C PHE A 494 -16.55 6.42 -54.62
N THR A 495 -17.54 5.73 -55.20
CA THR A 495 -18.16 4.55 -54.56
C THR A 495 -17.20 3.34 -54.53
N CYS A 496 -16.42 3.10 -55.58
CA CYS A 496 -15.34 2.11 -55.56
C CYS A 496 -14.27 2.44 -54.50
N GLY A 497 -13.90 3.73 -54.36
CA GLY A 497 -13.00 4.20 -53.32
C GLY A 497 -13.56 3.99 -51.91
N ALA A 498 -14.86 4.27 -51.70
CA ALA A 498 -15.54 3.99 -50.44
C ALA A 498 -15.50 2.51 -50.07
N ALA A 499 -15.79 1.61 -51.03
CA ALA A 499 -15.78 0.17 -50.80
C ALA A 499 -14.42 -0.35 -50.29
N VAL A 500 -13.30 0.31 -50.65
CA VAL A 500 -11.96 -0.01 -50.12
C VAL A 500 -11.66 0.73 -48.80
N ALA A 501 -12.01 2.03 -48.71
CA ALA A 501 -11.67 2.88 -47.56
C ALA A 501 -12.43 2.51 -46.26
N TYR A 502 -13.50 1.71 -46.33
CA TYR A 502 -14.20 1.19 -45.15
C TYR A 502 -13.45 0.04 -44.43
N ALA A 503 -12.44 -0.57 -45.06
CA ALA A 503 -11.51 -1.48 -44.38
C ALA A 503 -10.38 -0.73 -43.65
N GLY A 504 -9.59 -1.47 -42.87
CA GLY A 504 -8.44 -0.98 -42.14
C GLY A 504 -8.77 -0.41 -40.76
N GLN A 505 -7.74 -0.33 -39.92
CA GLN A 505 -7.81 0.20 -38.56
C GLN A 505 -8.33 1.64 -38.55
N PRO A 506 -9.22 2.03 -37.61
CA PRO A 506 -9.65 3.41 -37.46
C PRO A 506 -8.44 4.36 -37.26
N THR A 507 -8.28 5.31 -38.17
CA THR A 507 -7.30 6.39 -38.08
C THR A 507 -7.99 7.72 -38.36
N ASN A 508 -7.42 8.84 -37.91
CA ASN A 508 -7.96 10.18 -38.19
C ASN A 508 -8.29 10.39 -39.68
N LEU A 509 -7.42 9.88 -40.58
CA LEU A 509 -7.63 9.95 -42.02
C LEU A 509 -8.81 9.08 -42.49
N LEU A 510 -8.86 7.80 -42.06
CA LEU A 510 -9.92 6.88 -42.49
C LEU A 510 -11.29 7.27 -41.92
N CYS A 511 -11.35 7.74 -40.67
CA CYS A 511 -12.59 8.19 -40.05
C CYS A 511 -13.18 9.44 -40.73
N GLY A 512 -12.35 10.34 -41.24
CA GLY A 512 -12.81 11.44 -42.10
C GLY A 512 -13.19 11.00 -43.52
N ILE A 513 -12.34 10.22 -44.21
CA ILE A 513 -12.56 9.97 -45.65
C ILE A 513 -13.75 9.02 -45.94
N ARG A 514 -14.06 8.09 -45.03
CA ARG A 514 -15.16 7.11 -45.16
C ARG A 514 -16.51 7.75 -45.49
N PRO A 515 -17.10 8.62 -44.63
CA PRO A 515 -18.39 9.26 -44.93
C PRO A 515 -18.32 10.16 -46.17
N VAL A 516 -17.18 10.82 -46.43
CA VAL A 516 -17.00 11.71 -47.59
C VAL A 516 -17.10 10.93 -48.91
N LEU A 517 -16.42 9.79 -49.05
CA LEU A 517 -16.43 9.02 -50.29
C LEU A 517 -17.82 8.48 -50.65
N ILE A 518 -18.58 7.95 -49.68
CA ILE A 518 -19.97 7.53 -49.90
C ILE A 518 -20.86 8.73 -50.27
N THR A 519 -20.70 9.85 -49.56
CA THR A 519 -21.51 11.06 -49.76
C THR A 519 -21.27 11.67 -51.15
N LEU A 520 -20.02 11.76 -51.60
CA LEU A 520 -19.65 12.22 -52.93
C LEU A 520 -20.09 11.24 -54.02
N GLY A 521 -19.89 9.93 -53.84
CA GLY A 521 -20.36 8.91 -54.78
C GLY A 521 -21.87 9.00 -54.99
N PHE A 522 -22.64 9.01 -53.90
CA PHE A 522 -24.10 9.19 -53.95
C PHE A 522 -24.50 10.48 -54.66
N THR A 523 -23.99 11.65 -54.24
CA THR A 523 -24.40 12.94 -54.83
C THR A 523 -24.04 13.06 -56.30
N THR A 524 -22.90 12.51 -56.71
CA THR A 524 -22.47 12.58 -58.12
C THR A 524 -23.34 11.68 -59.01
N ILE A 525 -23.54 10.41 -58.63
CA ILE A 525 -24.37 9.45 -59.39
C ILE A 525 -25.83 9.88 -59.39
N PHE A 526 -26.39 10.10 -58.19
CA PHE A 526 -27.81 10.37 -58.02
C PHE A 526 -28.18 11.78 -58.46
N GLY A 527 -27.32 12.78 -58.22
CA GLY A 527 -27.49 14.13 -58.74
C GLY A 527 -27.55 14.15 -60.27
N ALA A 528 -26.67 13.42 -60.96
CA ALA A 528 -26.72 13.28 -62.41
C ALA A 528 -28.01 12.59 -62.89
N LEU A 529 -28.51 11.57 -62.19
CA LEU A 529 -29.83 10.95 -62.46
C LEU A 529 -30.98 11.96 -62.30
N VAL A 530 -31.03 12.70 -61.18
CA VAL A 530 -32.03 13.75 -60.93
C VAL A 530 -32.03 14.80 -62.04
N LEU A 531 -30.85 15.22 -62.49
CA LEU A 531 -30.71 16.24 -63.54
C LEU A 531 -31.13 15.74 -64.92
N LYS A 532 -30.84 14.47 -65.24
CA LYS A 532 -31.42 13.80 -66.41
C LYS A 532 -32.94 13.78 -66.33
N SER A 533 -33.52 13.36 -65.20
CA SER A 533 -34.97 13.34 -64.98
C SER A 533 -35.61 14.73 -65.11
N LEU A 534 -35.01 15.76 -64.50
CA LEU A 534 -35.46 17.16 -64.60
C LEU A 534 -35.48 17.68 -66.03
N ARG A 535 -34.48 17.35 -66.84
CA ARG A 535 -34.43 17.80 -68.25
C ARG A 535 -35.50 17.11 -69.08
N VAL A 536 -35.71 15.80 -68.90
CA VAL A 536 -36.80 15.07 -69.59
C VAL A 536 -38.15 15.67 -69.17
N TYR A 537 -38.40 15.82 -67.87
CA TYR A 537 -39.62 16.41 -67.34
C TYR A 537 -39.92 17.81 -67.92
N ARG A 538 -38.91 18.70 -67.97
CA ARG A 538 -39.08 20.05 -68.53
C ARG A 538 -39.30 20.09 -70.04
N VAL A 539 -38.81 19.11 -70.78
CA VAL A 539 -38.96 19.04 -72.24
C VAL A 539 -40.34 18.49 -72.64
N PHE A 540 -40.87 17.51 -71.91
CA PHE A 540 -42.10 16.81 -72.27
C PHE A 540 -43.34 17.24 -71.48
N MET A 541 -43.21 17.71 -70.24
CA MET A 541 -44.34 17.92 -69.31
C MET A 541 -44.73 19.38 -69.06
N ARG A 542 -43.98 20.37 -69.60
CA ARG A 542 -44.43 21.78 -69.59
C ARG A 542 -45.33 22.05 -70.80
N SER A 543 -46.61 22.33 -70.54
CA SER A 543 -47.67 22.62 -71.53
C SER A 543 -47.50 23.92 -72.35
N ALA A 544 -46.35 24.58 -72.28
CA ALA A 544 -46.05 25.76 -73.08
C ALA A 544 -45.02 25.42 -74.16
N MET A 545 -45.41 25.50 -75.44
CA MET A 545 -44.57 25.34 -76.63
C MET A 545 -43.56 26.48 -76.81
N LYS A 546 -42.72 26.73 -75.79
CA LYS A 546 -41.61 27.68 -75.81
C LYS A 546 -40.33 26.87 -75.65
N ARG A 547 -39.47 26.89 -76.68
CA ARG A 547 -38.22 26.08 -76.74
C ARG A 547 -37.20 26.55 -75.70
N VAL A 548 -37.38 26.17 -74.43
CA VAL A 548 -36.43 26.45 -73.35
C VAL A 548 -35.15 25.65 -73.60
N LYS A 549 -34.08 26.33 -74.02
CA LYS A 549 -32.74 25.75 -74.01
C LYS A 549 -32.34 25.48 -72.55
N VAL A 550 -32.29 24.22 -72.15
CA VAL A 550 -31.68 23.82 -70.88
C VAL A 550 -30.17 23.89 -71.05
N THR A 551 -29.58 25.03 -70.71
CA THR A 551 -28.14 25.29 -70.81
C THR A 551 -27.37 24.47 -69.78
N LEU A 552 -26.18 23.96 -70.14
CA LEU A 552 -25.30 23.18 -69.26
C LEU A 552 -25.03 23.87 -67.91
N LEU A 553 -24.88 25.21 -67.92
CA LEU A 553 -24.67 26.03 -66.72
C LEU A 553 -25.86 25.95 -65.73
N MET A 554 -27.10 25.79 -66.21
CA MET A 554 -28.26 25.60 -65.33
C MET A 554 -28.26 24.22 -64.66
N ILE A 555 -27.76 23.20 -65.36
CA ILE A 555 -27.64 21.83 -64.84
C ILE A 555 -26.55 21.78 -63.77
N LEU A 556 -25.37 22.34 -64.07
CA LEU A 556 -24.26 22.45 -63.11
C LEU A 556 -24.64 23.28 -61.88
N LYS A 557 -25.42 24.37 -62.04
CA LYS A 557 -25.93 25.16 -60.90
C LYS A 557 -26.81 24.33 -59.96
N ILE A 558 -27.67 23.44 -60.48
CA ILE A 558 -28.52 22.59 -59.63
C ILE A 558 -27.68 21.50 -58.94
N LEU A 559 -26.71 20.88 -59.65
CA LEU A 559 -25.77 19.94 -59.04
C LEU A 559 -24.94 20.58 -57.93
N SER A 560 -24.50 21.82 -58.14
CA SER A 560 -23.75 22.60 -57.17
C SER A 560 -24.54 22.83 -55.88
N ILE A 561 -25.88 22.99 -55.93
CA ILE A 561 -26.71 23.09 -54.72
C ILE A 561 -26.66 21.80 -53.90
N PHE A 562 -26.64 20.62 -54.55
CA PHE A 562 -26.54 19.35 -53.84
C PHE A 562 -25.18 19.20 -53.12
N TYR A 563 -24.07 19.54 -53.79
CA TYR A 563 -22.75 19.56 -53.16
C TYR A 563 -22.60 20.64 -52.09
N VAL A 564 -23.21 21.82 -52.24
CA VAL A 564 -23.18 22.86 -51.20
C VAL A 564 -23.84 22.37 -49.91
N GLY A 565 -24.95 21.63 -50.00
CA GLY A 565 -25.55 20.97 -48.84
C GLY A 565 -24.59 19.99 -48.17
N ASP A 566 -23.94 19.12 -48.95
CA ASP A 566 -22.95 18.15 -48.43
C ASP A 566 -21.76 18.85 -47.76
N ILE A 567 -21.20 19.87 -48.43
CA ILE A 567 -20.04 20.63 -47.95
C ILE A 567 -20.37 21.39 -46.67
N VAL A 568 -21.53 22.05 -46.58
CA VAL A 568 -21.94 22.76 -45.37
C VAL A 568 -22.06 21.79 -44.19
N ILE A 569 -22.68 20.62 -44.38
CA ILE A 569 -22.81 19.63 -43.31
C ILE A 569 -21.43 19.09 -42.89
N PHE A 570 -20.54 18.75 -43.84
CA PHE A 570 -19.18 18.29 -43.49
C PHE A 570 -18.31 19.36 -42.84
N VAL A 571 -18.34 20.60 -43.30
CA VAL A 571 -17.54 21.69 -42.72
C VAL A 571 -17.97 21.97 -41.29
N VAL A 572 -19.29 22.01 -41.01
CA VAL A 572 -19.79 22.17 -39.65
C VAL A 572 -19.47 20.94 -38.80
N TRP A 573 -19.66 19.72 -39.32
CA TRP A 573 -19.34 18.49 -38.60
C TRP A 573 -17.85 18.42 -38.22
N TYR A 574 -16.94 18.70 -39.15
CA TYR A 574 -15.50 18.64 -38.87
C TYR A 574 -14.98 19.79 -38.00
N ALA A 575 -15.64 20.96 -38.04
CA ALA A 575 -15.30 22.07 -37.15
C ALA A 575 -15.78 21.86 -35.71
N VAL A 576 -16.93 21.20 -35.51
CA VAL A 576 -17.54 20.99 -34.19
C VAL A 576 -17.15 19.65 -33.55
N ASP A 577 -17.15 18.57 -34.32
CA ASP A 577 -17.08 17.19 -33.82
C ASP A 577 -16.48 16.22 -34.86
N PHE A 578 -15.21 16.47 -35.23
CA PHE A 578 -14.48 15.62 -36.18
C PHE A 578 -14.49 14.14 -35.74
N PRO A 579 -14.87 13.18 -36.60
CA PRO A 579 -14.92 11.76 -36.26
C PRO A 579 -13.51 11.21 -36.01
N LYS A 580 -13.22 10.84 -34.77
CA LYS A 580 -11.90 10.35 -34.32
C LYS A 580 -11.93 8.85 -34.05
N PRO A 581 -10.79 8.14 -34.20
CA PRO A 581 -10.64 6.80 -33.66
C PRO A 581 -10.80 6.89 -32.14
N THR A 582 -11.82 6.23 -31.62
CA THR A 582 -12.20 6.25 -30.21
C THR A 582 -12.23 4.83 -29.70
N ILE A 583 -11.62 4.61 -28.54
CA ILE A 583 -11.64 3.33 -27.84
C ILE A 583 -12.88 3.32 -26.93
N LYS A 584 -13.66 2.24 -27.02
CA LYS A 584 -14.75 1.92 -26.09
C LYS A 584 -14.36 0.65 -25.34
N THR A 585 -14.21 0.77 -24.03
CA THR A 585 -13.92 -0.34 -23.14
C THR A 585 -15.24 -0.96 -22.70
N GLU A 586 -15.49 -2.21 -23.10
CA GLU A 586 -16.73 -2.94 -22.79
C GLU A 586 -16.41 -4.27 -22.09
N ASN A 587 -17.31 -4.75 -21.24
CA ASN A 587 -17.13 -6.04 -20.56
C ASN A 587 -17.18 -7.18 -21.60
N SER A 588 -16.20 -8.06 -21.54
CA SER A 588 -16.16 -9.25 -22.38
C SER A 588 -17.27 -10.22 -22.00
N SER A 589 -17.99 -10.74 -22.99
CA SER A 589 -18.89 -11.89 -22.82
C SER A 589 -18.16 -13.24 -22.90
N ALA A 590 -16.87 -13.23 -23.26
CA ALA A 590 -16.07 -14.42 -23.53
C ALA A 590 -15.09 -14.79 -22.39
N PHE A 591 -14.81 -13.86 -21.47
CA PHE A 591 -13.98 -14.06 -20.27
C PHE A 591 -14.28 -12.96 -19.24
N GLU A 592 -13.87 -13.15 -17.98
CA GLU A 592 -13.99 -12.10 -16.95
C GLU A 592 -12.93 -11.01 -17.18
N GLY A 593 -13.34 -9.89 -17.77
CA GLY A 593 -12.49 -8.73 -18.02
C GLY A 593 -13.11 -7.75 -19.01
N THR A 594 -12.35 -6.72 -19.36
CA THR A 594 -12.74 -5.67 -20.32
C THR A 594 -11.97 -5.79 -21.63
N ILE A 595 -12.64 -5.47 -22.74
CA ILE A 595 -12.06 -5.42 -24.08
C ILE A 595 -12.20 -3.99 -24.61
N ASP A 596 -11.10 -3.49 -25.16
CA ASP A 596 -11.07 -2.24 -25.92
C ASP A 596 -11.50 -2.49 -27.38
N TRP A 597 -12.54 -1.77 -27.81
CA TRP A 597 -13.07 -1.73 -29.18
C TRP A 597 -12.77 -0.38 -29.81
N MET A 598 -12.01 -0.34 -30.91
CA MET A 598 -11.71 0.89 -31.62
C MET A 598 -12.69 1.10 -32.76
N SER A 599 -13.36 2.27 -32.76
CA SER A 599 -14.28 2.65 -33.84
C SER A 599 -14.13 4.13 -34.19
N CYS A 600 -14.58 4.50 -35.40
CA CYS A 600 -14.69 5.91 -35.78
C CYS A 600 -15.93 6.50 -35.11
N HIS A 601 -15.73 7.38 -34.13
CA HIS A 601 -16.81 7.95 -33.32
C HIS A 601 -16.77 9.48 -33.34
N SER A 602 -17.96 10.08 -33.34
CA SER A 602 -18.20 11.51 -33.07
C SER A 602 -19.00 11.60 -31.77
N SER A 603 -18.81 12.65 -30.98
CA SER A 603 -19.53 12.87 -29.72
C SER A 603 -21.05 12.86 -29.89
N SER A 604 -21.54 13.30 -31.05
CA SER A 604 -22.96 13.46 -31.36
C SER A 604 -23.36 12.77 -32.65
N PHE A 605 -24.40 11.92 -32.61
CA PHE A 605 -24.98 11.29 -33.81
C PHE A 605 -25.68 12.28 -34.75
N ILE A 606 -25.89 13.52 -34.30
CA ILE A 606 -26.70 14.56 -34.96
C ILE A 606 -26.23 14.84 -36.40
N PHE A 607 -24.92 14.87 -36.66
CA PHE A 607 -24.38 15.18 -37.98
C PHE A 607 -24.56 14.03 -38.98
N SER A 608 -24.38 12.79 -38.53
CA SER A 608 -24.70 11.58 -39.30
C SER A 608 -26.20 11.54 -39.64
N ALA A 609 -27.07 11.85 -38.69
CA ALA A 609 -28.51 11.93 -38.91
C ALA A 609 -28.90 13.06 -39.89
N LEU A 610 -28.26 14.22 -39.82
CA LEU A 610 -28.48 15.33 -40.76
C LEU A 610 -28.03 14.98 -42.19
N LEU A 611 -26.88 14.31 -42.36
CA LEU A 611 -26.45 13.79 -43.66
C LEU A 611 -27.46 12.78 -44.23
N ILE A 612 -27.91 11.83 -43.41
CA ILE A 612 -28.91 10.83 -43.78
C ILE A 612 -30.22 11.49 -44.21
N PHE A 613 -30.73 12.45 -43.43
CA PHE A 613 -31.94 13.20 -43.74
C PHE A 613 -31.81 13.98 -45.05
N TRP A 614 -30.67 14.65 -45.27
CA TRP A 614 -30.37 15.33 -46.52
C TRP A 614 -30.35 14.37 -47.72
N LYS A 615 -29.74 13.18 -47.59
CA LYS A 615 -29.78 12.17 -48.65
C LYS A 615 -31.19 11.65 -48.91
N ALA A 616 -31.99 11.41 -47.87
CA ALA A 616 -33.38 10.98 -48.01
C ALA A 616 -34.24 12.02 -48.76
N LEU A 617 -34.05 13.32 -48.46
CA LEU A 617 -34.74 14.42 -49.16
C LEU A 617 -34.36 14.45 -50.66
N LEU A 618 -33.06 14.34 -50.98
CA LEU A 618 -32.60 14.26 -52.36
C LEU A 618 -33.18 13.03 -53.06
N LEU A 619 -33.17 11.86 -52.40
CA LEU A 619 -33.68 10.61 -52.95
C LEU A 619 -35.18 10.69 -53.26
N PHE A 620 -35.98 11.24 -52.35
CA PHE A 620 -37.41 11.46 -52.57
C PHE A 620 -37.69 12.40 -53.76
N LEU A 621 -36.94 13.51 -53.86
CA LEU A 621 -37.02 14.42 -55.00
C LEU A 621 -36.71 13.70 -56.33
N GLY A 622 -35.64 12.89 -56.36
CA GLY A 622 -35.26 12.12 -57.56
C GLY A 622 -36.25 11.02 -57.93
N LEU A 623 -36.84 10.34 -56.94
CA LEU A 623 -37.89 9.35 -57.14
C LEU A 623 -39.16 10.00 -57.72
N TYR A 624 -39.63 11.10 -57.13
CA TYR A 624 -40.78 11.86 -57.61
C TYR A 624 -40.62 12.31 -59.07
N LEU A 625 -39.47 12.89 -59.40
CA LEU A 625 -39.17 13.36 -60.75
C LEU A 625 -39.05 12.21 -61.77
N SER A 626 -38.49 11.08 -61.36
CA SER A 626 -38.32 9.90 -62.22
C SER A 626 -39.64 9.17 -62.45
N PHE A 627 -40.53 9.16 -61.44
CA PHE A 627 -41.90 8.65 -61.56
C PHE A 627 -42.72 9.46 -62.58
N LEU A 628 -42.58 10.80 -62.59
CA LEU A 628 -43.30 11.67 -63.52
C LEU A 628 -42.92 11.45 -65.00
N ILE A 629 -41.70 10.99 -65.29
CA ILE A 629 -41.21 10.80 -66.68
C ILE A 629 -41.31 9.35 -67.19
N ARG A 630 -41.72 8.40 -66.35
CA ARG A 630 -41.66 6.95 -66.66
C ARG A 630 -42.42 6.56 -67.93
N ASN A 631 -43.50 7.26 -68.26
CA ASN A 631 -44.39 7.00 -69.41
C ASN A 631 -44.24 8.02 -70.56
N VAL A 632 -43.12 8.75 -70.63
CA VAL A 632 -42.83 9.63 -71.78
C VAL A 632 -42.73 8.82 -73.08
N SER A 633 -43.08 9.44 -74.21
CA SER A 633 -43.29 8.78 -75.52
C SER A 633 -42.15 7.86 -75.98
N VAL A 634 -42.53 6.85 -76.78
CA VAL A 634 -41.66 5.76 -77.27
C VAL A 634 -40.45 6.24 -78.11
N ASP A 635 -40.40 7.53 -78.50
CA ASP A 635 -39.23 8.15 -79.13
C ASP A 635 -38.08 8.45 -78.14
N PHE A 636 -38.35 8.50 -76.83
CA PHE A 636 -37.38 8.79 -75.78
C PHE A 636 -37.12 7.58 -74.87
N GLN A 637 -36.61 6.50 -75.46
CA GLN A 637 -36.39 5.18 -74.85
C GLN A 637 -35.29 5.13 -73.76
N GLU A 638 -34.92 6.27 -73.15
CA GLU A 638 -34.02 6.39 -72.00
C GLU A 638 -34.78 6.46 -70.66
N SER A 639 -36.05 6.92 -70.64
CA SER A 639 -36.80 7.13 -69.38
C SER A 639 -37.00 5.87 -68.52
N PRO A 640 -37.25 4.64 -69.04
CA PRO A 640 -37.42 3.46 -68.20
C PRO A 640 -36.11 3.06 -67.49
N TRP A 641 -34.97 3.27 -68.16
CA TRP A 641 -33.65 2.96 -67.62
C TRP A 641 -33.25 3.94 -66.50
N ILE A 642 -33.54 5.23 -66.68
CA ILE A 642 -33.35 6.25 -65.62
C ILE A 642 -34.21 5.92 -64.39
N PHE A 643 -35.48 5.56 -64.59
CA PHE A 643 -36.36 5.13 -63.49
C PHE A 643 -35.83 3.88 -62.80
N GLY A 644 -35.40 2.87 -63.56
CA GLY A 644 -34.76 1.66 -63.04
C GLY A 644 -33.53 1.96 -62.18
N SER A 645 -32.61 2.81 -62.65
CA SER A 645 -31.42 3.22 -61.87
C SER A 645 -31.79 3.93 -60.56
N VAL A 646 -32.84 4.76 -60.54
CA VAL A 646 -33.31 5.42 -59.31
C VAL A 646 -33.95 4.42 -58.34
N ILE A 647 -34.65 3.40 -58.83
CA ILE A 647 -35.15 2.29 -57.98
C ILE A 647 -33.99 1.46 -57.40
N VAL A 648 -32.91 1.22 -58.16
CA VAL A 648 -31.72 0.54 -57.62
C VAL A 648 -31.10 1.33 -56.47
N VAL A 649 -30.98 2.66 -56.58
CA VAL A 649 -30.48 3.50 -55.48
C VAL A 649 -31.42 3.48 -54.28
N LEU A 650 -32.74 3.54 -54.49
CA LEU A 650 -33.74 3.42 -53.42
C LEU A 650 -33.58 2.09 -52.67
N VAL A 651 -33.63 0.95 -53.37
CA VAL A 651 -33.51 -0.38 -52.76
C VAL A 651 -32.16 -0.56 -52.05
N GLY A 652 -31.06 -0.14 -52.68
CA GLY A 652 -29.73 -0.16 -52.05
C GLY A 652 -29.68 0.65 -50.75
N SER A 653 -30.27 1.85 -50.73
CA SER A 653 -30.32 2.69 -49.52
C SER A 653 -31.19 2.08 -48.41
N LEU A 654 -32.34 1.48 -48.77
CA LEU A 654 -33.25 0.84 -47.82
C LEU A 654 -32.70 -0.48 -47.24
N VAL A 655 -31.75 -1.12 -47.92
CA VAL A 655 -31.07 -2.32 -47.42
C VAL A 655 -29.84 -1.98 -46.57
N LEU A 656 -29.04 -1.00 -47.01
CA LEU A 656 -27.80 -0.62 -46.32
C LEU A 656 -28.05 0.11 -45.00
N MET A 657 -29.05 1.01 -44.93
CA MET A 657 -29.32 1.80 -43.72
C MET A 657 -29.72 0.95 -42.50
N PRO A 658 -30.70 0.02 -42.57
CA PRO A 658 -31.03 -0.83 -41.43
C PRO A 658 -29.85 -1.69 -40.98
N MET A 659 -29.09 -2.25 -41.93
CA MET A 659 -27.92 -3.07 -41.63
C MET A 659 -26.77 -2.30 -40.98
N SER A 660 -26.72 -0.97 -41.11
CA SER A 660 -25.68 -0.13 -40.48
C SER A 660 -26.05 0.41 -39.09
N TYR A 661 -27.31 0.25 -38.64
CA TYR A 661 -27.80 0.88 -37.40
C TYR A 661 -28.71 -0.01 -36.52
N LEU A 662 -29.24 -1.12 -37.04
CA LEU A 662 -30.24 -1.97 -36.35
C LEU A 662 -29.83 -3.44 -36.22
N VAL A 663 -28.65 -3.83 -36.71
CA VAL A 663 -28.19 -5.22 -36.69
C VAL A 663 -26.74 -5.28 -36.21
N ASP A 664 -26.54 -5.87 -35.03
CA ASP A 664 -25.21 -6.15 -34.50
C ASP A 664 -24.59 -7.32 -35.26
N MET A 665 -23.51 -7.04 -36.00
CA MET A 665 -22.74 -8.03 -36.75
C MET A 665 -21.23 -7.80 -36.54
N PRO A 666 -20.40 -8.85 -36.60
CA PRO A 666 -18.94 -8.69 -36.63
C PRO A 666 -18.50 -7.71 -37.74
N ALA A 667 -17.54 -6.85 -37.44
CA ALA A 667 -17.14 -5.76 -38.33
C ALA A 667 -16.65 -6.25 -39.71
N SER A 668 -16.04 -7.43 -39.75
CA SER A 668 -15.64 -8.14 -40.97
C SER A 668 -16.84 -8.49 -41.87
N THR A 669 -17.90 -9.07 -41.30
CA THR A 669 -19.15 -9.41 -42.00
C THR A 669 -19.85 -8.16 -42.52
N TYR A 670 -19.98 -7.12 -41.68
CA TYR A 670 -20.59 -5.85 -42.06
C TYR A 670 -19.83 -5.18 -43.22
N TYR A 671 -18.49 -5.14 -43.17
CA TYR A 671 -17.66 -4.60 -44.24
C TYR A 671 -17.89 -5.31 -45.58
N VAL A 672 -17.84 -6.65 -45.60
CA VAL A 672 -18.02 -7.42 -46.85
C VAL A 672 -19.40 -7.17 -47.44
N PHE A 673 -20.45 -7.15 -46.60
CA PHE A 673 -21.80 -6.85 -47.03
C PHE A 673 -21.92 -5.44 -47.64
N LEU A 674 -21.44 -4.42 -46.92
CA LEU A 674 -21.47 -3.01 -47.36
C LEU A 674 -20.73 -2.83 -48.69
N ALA A 675 -19.49 -3.31 -48.79
CA ALA A 675 -18.66 -3.12 -49.96
C ALA A 675 -19.23 -3.85 -51.20
N CYS A 676 -19.65 -5.12 -51.05
CA CYS A 676 -20.28 -5.87 -52.14
C CYS A 676 -21.59 -5.21 -52.61
N ALA A 677 -22.44 -4.75 -51.70
CA ALA A 677 -23.68 -4.05 -52.04
C ALA A 677 -23.43 -2.72 -52.77
N LEU A 678 -22.45 -1.91 -52.32
CA LEU A 678 -22.05 -0.66 -52.99
C LEU A 678 -21.53 -0.91 -54.41
N LEU A 679 -20.65 -1.90 -54.59
CA LEU A 679 -20.10 -2.27 -55.91
C LEU A 679 -21.18 -2.82 -56.84
N PHE A 680 -22.04 -3.71 -56.34
CA PHE A 680 -23.14 -4.29 -57.12
C PHE A 680 -24.14 -3.23 -57.57
N CYS A 681 -24.60 -2.35 -56.66
CA CYS A 681 -25.52 -1.26 -57.00
C CYS A 681 -24.89 -0.32 -58.03
N THR A 682 -23.61 0.03 -57.87
CA THR A 682 -22.88 0.87 -58.83
C THR A 682 -22.81 0.21 -60.21
N ALA A 683 -22.35 -1.04 -60.28
CA ALA A 683 -22.25 -1.79 -61.54
C ALA A 683 -23.63 -1.92 -62.24
N LEU A 684 -24.69 -2.19 -61.49
CA LEU A 684 -26.06 -2.30 -62.00
C LEU A 684 -26.58 -0.96 -62.57
N ILE A 685 -26.37 0.15 -61.85
CA ILE A 685 -26.73 1.50 -62.33
C ILE A 685 -25.99 1.83 -63.63
N MET A 686 -24.68 1.55 -63.69
CA MET A 686 -23.87 1.83 -64.88
C MET A 686 -24.30 0.94 -66.06
N ALA A 687 -24.59 -0.35 -65.81
CA ALA A 687 -25.09 -1.27 -66.83
C ALA A 687 -26.43 -0.79 -67.42
N LEU A 688 -27.43 -0.48 -66.57
CA LEU A 688 -28.73 0.03 -67.00
C LEU A 688 -28.60 1.31 -67.84
N MET A 689 -27.65 2.19 -67.52
CA MET A 689 -27.47 3.47 -68.20
C MET A 689 -26.59 3.41 -69.45
N LEU A 690 -25.74 2.40 -69.63
CA LEU A 690 -24.79 2.29 -70.75
C LEU A 690 -25.16 1.20 -71.76
N VAL A 691 -25.52 0.00 -71.29
CA VAL A 691 -25.74 -1.18 -72.15
C VAL A 691 -26.81 -0.95 -73.23
N PRO A 692 -27.97 -0.33 -72.95
CA PRO A 692 -28.97 -0.03 -73.98
C PRO A 692 -28.50 0.94 -75.07
N LYS A 693 -27.43 1.72 -74.82
CA LYS A 693 -26.85 2.68 -75.76
C LYS A 693 -25.76 2.03 -76.61
N LEU A 694 -24.97 1.13 -76.02
CA LEU A 694 -23.99 0.31 -76.73
C LEU A 694 -24.64 -0.56 -77.83
N PHE A 695 -25.73 -1.25 -77.51
CA PHE A 695 -26.47 -2.06 -78.49
C PHE A 695 -26.99 -1.20 -79.67
N ARG A 696 -27.60 -0.05 -79.38
CA ARG A 696 -28.09 0.88 -80.41
C ARG A 696 -26.99 1.48 -81.28
N LEU A 697 -25.80 1.77 -80.71
CA LEU A 697 -24.66 2.20 -81.51
C LEU A 697 -24.22 1.10 -82.49
N LYS A 698 -24.20 -0.15 -82.04
CA LYS A 698 -23.85 -1.31 -82.87
C LYS A 698 -24.85 -1.50 -84.02
N GLU A 699 -26.16 -1.41 -83.74
CA GLU A 699 -27.24 -1.52 -84.73
C GLU A 699 -27.26 -0.36 -85.74
N ALA A 700 -26.99 0.87 -85.30
CA ALA A 700 -26.85 2.03 -86.17
C ALA A 700 -25.60 1.90 -87.08
N GLY A 701 -24.49 1.42 -86.54
CA GLY A 701 -23.24 1.17 -87.28
C GLY A 701 -23.36 0.07 -88.33
N THR A 702 -24.09 -1.02 -88.04
CA THR A 702 -24.35 -2.10 -89.02
C THR A 702 -25.35 -1.68 -90.10
N SER A 703 -26.36 -0.87 -89.75
CA SER A 703 -27.32 -0.34 -90.71
C SER A 703 -26.69 0.64 -91.71
N SER A 704 -25.82 1.54 -91.23
CA SER A 704 -25.11 2.50 -92.10
C SER A 704 -24.18 1.80 -93.12
N ARG A 705 -23.57 0.67 -92.77
CA ARG A 705 -22.74 -0.13 -93.69
C ARG A 705 -23.49 -0.87 -94.80
N LYS A 706 -24.83 -0.95 -94.77
CA LYS A 706 -25.64 -1.59 -95.81
C LYS A 706 -26.26 -0.62 -96.82
N SER A 707 -26.09 0.70 -96.65
CA SER A 707 -26.73 1.74 -97.48
C SER A 707 -25.77 2.46 -98.43
N SER A 708 -24.91 1.71 -99.14
CA SER A 708 -24.00 2.28 -100.15
C SER A 708 -24.03 1.49 -101.47
N ARG A 709 -25.20 1.48 -102.12
CA ARG A 709 -25.35 1.12 -103.55
C ARG A 709 -26.63 1.79 -104.10
N PRO A 710 -26.56 2.61 -105.16
CA PRO A 710 -27.75 3.19 -105.75
C PRO A 710 -28.45 2.16 -106.64
N SER A 711 -29.77 2.03 -106.52
CA SER A 711 -30.58 1.49 -107.60
C SER A 711 -31.94 2.19 -107.63
N MET A 712 -32.26 2.70 -108.82
CA MET A 712 -33.42 3.51 -109.13
C MET A 712 -34.46 2.62 -109.80
N LYS A 713 -35.64 2.45 -109.20
CA LYS A 713 -36.96 2.54 -109.88
C LYS A 713 -38.14 2.16 -108.99
N SER A 714 -39.19 2.97 -109.14
CA SER A 714 -40.64 2.71 -109.07
C SER A 714 -41.22 1.76 -108.00
N ARG A 715 -42.29 2.25 -107.35
CA ARG A 715 -43.25 1.43 -106.60
C ARG A 715 -44.65 1.80 -107.08
N THR A 716 -45.36 0.86 -107.69
CA THR A 716 -46.81 0.99 -107.95
C THR A 716 -47.57 0.25 -106.85
N SER A 717 -48.77 0.75 -106.54
CA SER A 717 -49.66 0.31 -105.46
C SER A 717 -50.22 -1.12 -105.66
N MET A 718 -50.40 -1.87 -104.56
CA MET A 718 -51.73 -2.27 -104.06
C MET A 718 -51.63 -2.98 -102.69
N GLY A 719 -52.76 -3.10 -101.97
CA GLY A 719 -52.85 -3.68 -100.62
C GLY A 719 -53.96 -4.76 -100.51
N ALA A 720 -54.49 -4.95 -99.29
CA ALA A 720 -55.36 -6.06 -98.83
C ALA A 720 -54.59 -7.39 -98.61
N LEU A 721 -54.64 -8.01 -97.41
CA LEU A 721 -55.68 -8.93 -96.86
C LEU A 721 -55.81 -10.22 -97.70
N GLU A 722 -55.96 -11.44 -97.19
CA GLU A 722 -56.39 -11.98 -95.87
C GLU A 722 -55.62 -13.31 -95.59
N VAL A 723 -55.25 -13.65 -94.35
CA VAL A 723 -55.92 -14.63 -93.44
C VAL A 723 -56.10 -16.07 -94.00
N ILE A 724 -55.76 -17.08 -93.19
CA ILE A 724 -56.48 -18.37 -92.93
C ILE A 724 -55.54 -19.57 -92.64
N LYS A 725 -55.73 -20.16 -91.43
CA LYS A 725 -55.45 -21.55 -90.96
C LYS A 725 -53.97 -22.04 -90.94
N GLN A 726 -53.50 -22.72 -89.87
CA GLN A 726 -53.93 -24.00 -89.25
C GLN A 726 -53.75 -25.19 -90.23
N THR A 727 -53.49 -26.44 -89.81
CA THR A 727 -53.93 -27.15 -88.57
C THR A 727 -53.03 -28.37 -88.27
N GLU A 728 -53.14 -28.90 -87.02
CA GLU A 728 -53.14 -30.36 -86.65
C GLU A 728 -51.85 -31.21 -86.83
N ASN A 729 -51.60 -32.33 -86.14
CA ASN A 729 -52.24 -33.02 -84.98
C ASN A 729 -51.16 -33.87 -84.23
N GLU A 730 -51.36 -34.66 -83.17
CA GLU A 730 -52.49 -35.16 -82.33
C GLU A 730 -51.90 -35.45 -80.91
N THR A 731 -52.50 -36.07 -79.88
CA THR A 731 -53.81 -36.72 -79.58
C THR A 731 -54.15 -36.33 -78.11
N THR A 732 -55.33 -35.77 -77.75
CA THR A 732 -56.70 -36.37 -77.67
C THR A 732 -56.91 -37.14 -76.35
N THR A 733 -57.95 -36.99 -75.52
CA THR A 733 -59.18 -36.14 -75.41
C THR A 733 -59.76 -36.38 -73.97
N GLN A 734 -60.87 -35.85 -73.44
CA GLN A 734 -62.02 -35.05 -73.93
C GLN A 734 -62.69 -34.31 -72.74
N ASP A 735 -63.18 -33.08 -72.96
CA ASP A 735 -64.56 -32.61 -72.72
C ASP A 735 -65.34 -32.94 -71.41
N SER A 736 -66.21 -32.06 -70.87
CA SER A 736 -66.74 -30.78 -71.36
C SER A 736 -67.56 -30.02 -70.29
N SER A 737 -68.06 -28.84 -70.70
CA SER A 737 -69.27 -28.14 -70.22
C SER A 737 -69.11 -27.07 -69.13
N SER A 738 -70.09 -26.17 -69.09
CA SER A 738 -69.96 -24.79 -68.61
C SER A 738 -71.04 -24.39 -67.60
N ALA A 739 -70.89 -23.18 -67.05
CA ALA A 739 -71.81 -22.40 -66.22
C ALA A 739 -71.61 -22.47 -64.68
N ALA A 740 -71.95 -21.33 -64.05
CA ALA A 740 -71.38 -20.86 -62.80
C ALA A 740 -71.93 -21.51 -61.51
N ALA A 741 -71.02 -22.09 -60.72
CA ALA A 741 -71.01 -22.10 -59.25
C ALA A 741 -69.56 -22.45 -58.81
N LYS A 742 -69.01 -22.08 -57.64
CA LYS A 742 -69.60 -21.61 -56.39
C LYS A 742 -68.76 -20.48 -55.79
N ASN A 743 -69.43 -19.40 -55.39
CA ASN A 743 -68.97 -18.60 -54.27
C ASN A 743 -69.44 -19.31 -52.99
N LYS A 744 -68.60 -19.38 -51.95
CA LYS A 744 -68.90 -19.84 -50.57
C LYS A 744 -69.33 -21.32 -50.40
N TYR A 745 -68.78 -21.96 -49.38
CA TYR A 745 -69.44 -22.27 -48.08
C TYR A 745 -68.52 -23.27 -47.36
N GLN A 746 -67.85 -22.82 -46.29
CA GLN A 746 -68.13 -23.18 -44.89
C GLN A 746 -67.67 -24.58 -44.46
N VAL A 747 -67.10 -24.59 -43.25
CA VAL A 747 -67.22 -25.61 -42.20
C VAL A 747 -68.23 -26.72 -42.48
N LYS A 748 -67.78 -27.99 -42.45
CA LYS A 748 -68.53 -29.18 -41.98
C LYS A 748 -67.67 -30.46 -42.11
N PRO A 749 -68.05 -31.59 -41.48
CA PRO A 749 -69.22 -31.78 -40.59
C PRO A 749 -68.90 -32.32 -39.19
N ALA A 750 -69.85 -32.10 -38.28
CA ALA A 750 -70.07 -32.97 -37.12
C ALA A 750 -71.26 -33.89 -37.42
N ASN A 751 -71.25 -35.14 -36.91
CA ASN A 751 -72.26 -35.58 -35.94
C ASN A 751 -72.05 -36.99 -35.37
N ASN A 752 -72.02 -37.02 -34.02
CA ASN A 752 -72.77 -37.88 -33.09
C ASN A 752 -72.58 -39.39 -32.93
N ASN A 753 -72.71 -39.74 -31.63
CA ASN A 753 -72.89 -41.03 -30.96
C ASN A 753 -71.60 -41.85 -30.72
N SER A 754 -71.30 -42.32 -29.49
CA SER A 754 -72.00 -42.18 -28.19
C SER A 754 -71.12 -42.59 -26.98
N THR A 755 -71.58 -42.26 -25.76
CA THR A 755 -71.42 -43.03 -24.49
C THR A 755 -70.05 -43.21 -23.79
N ILE A 756 -70.01 -42.68 -22.55
CA ILE A 756 -69.62 -43.36 -21.27
C ILE A 756 -68.13 -43.42 -20.83
N ALA A 757 -67.93 -43.13 -19.53
CA ALA A 757 -66.82 -43.49 -18.61
C ALA A 757 -65.42 -42.88 -18.86
N GLU A 758 -64.53 -42.73 -17.86
CA GLU A 758 -64.57 -42.60 -16.38
C GLU A 758 -63.19 -42.07 -15.95
N ASP A 759 -63.06 -41.54 -14.72
CA ASP A 759 -61.81 -41.45 -13.92
C ASP A 759 -60.58 -40.67 -14.47
N ALA A 760 -59.64 -40.20 -13.64
CA ALA A 760 -59.70 -39.82 -12.23
C ALA A 760 -58.54 -38.86 -11.89
N THR A 761 -58.68 -38.18 -10.75
CA THR A 761 -57.66 -37.45 -10.00
C THR A 761 -56.41 -38.26 -9.62
N SER A 762 -55.24 -37.62 -9.64
CA SER A 762 -54.26 -37.57 -8.52
C SER A 762 -53.13 -36.59 -8.92
N THR A 763 -52.65 -35.56 -8.21
CA THR A 763 -52.41 -35.25 -6.77
C THR A 763 -51.67 -36.33 -5.98
N THR A 764 -50.43 -36.00 -5.58
CA THR A 764 -49.57 -36.46 -4.46
C THR A 764 -48.11 -36.33 -4.95
N ASN A 765 -47.17 -35.64 -4.28
CA ASN A 765 -47.20 -34.90 -3.01
C ASN A 765 -46.50 -33.54 -3.18
#